data_AF-A0A3D6A6E8-F1
#
_entry.id   AF-A0A3D6A6E8-F1
#
_cell.length_a   1.000
_cell.length_b   1.000
_cell.length_c   1.000
_cell.angle_alpha   90.00
_cell.angle_beta   90.00
_cell.angle_gamma   90.00
#
_symmetry.space_group_name_H-M   'P 1'
#
loop_
_entity.id
_entity.type
_entity.pdbx_description
1 polymer ?
#
loop_
_entity_poly.entity_id
_entity_poly.type
_entity_poly.pdbx_seq_one_letter_code
_entity_poly.pdbx_strand_id
1 'polypeptide(L)'
;MFLKSQLLLGEEGDFRKFAMFAENAKRAKPINPIQTKLPLTLEKKERIALIGNTLFDRMRNFGHFEALIQKAHPKHEIILRNLSWSADEIDLQPRPANFADIEQHLTSFESSLIIAAFGFNESFAGNKGKKDFEIRFIKFLNDLKSKTYNGISAPKVVIISPIPNENVAGVNAADMNNANLEKYTQVMEKVALAEKVGFVNSYQYLLPRMDDQSDDLTINGCHLNEMGYLEFSKVLFQRIFSKSIPPLDNDVKAAVIEKNNQHFFRYRPLNTFYYTGGRRGSYGYLDFLPAMRNFDIMTSNRDQRIHKLVMGLNPNPIINDSNVPPLPITKESRGANQWLSPREEKAAFKVDPRFEVSLFASEEEFPDLACPIQMRWDGLGRMWVSCSTTYPHVYPGQSPNDKIIILEDIDKDGKADKSSIWAEGLNVPLSFEFGNGGVYVSEEPHMTFLKDTNGDGKADLREIPLTGFGCEDSHHALHDFAWTPDGDLIFRESIFHHTQVETPYGPVRQQNSGWFAWEPKLHKLTAFGTHPSTNPWGVTFDDWGQHVASYPIFASAHHALDPPYPEQHPRPSGLQAYSGVCGQEFIDFPNWPEELQGMMVKVRYKSTNRVELLKWKEYDYGFEEEYVSDIIFSTNLSFIPVDLRYGPRGAMYICDWYNPVKGHAQYSLRDERRDRKSGRIWRIMPKEAEPVNPPKIYGTSLPQLLNLLKQPEYRYRYWAKREIREMEPIKVKSALDHWIKNLNPEDPRYRHHQVEAMWAYRNVEQSNIPLLAELLQCENHNARAAAARQLRYWHSLSKQGDALLKKAAFDQNGLVRLEAAIACSYIGTEKAFETLKAISTQPNDGHLSYAIKTSFGSAPMRKFWDPSNFKVKEPIVYNFLSIQKEQEAKVEKSRSDKKFDRQKNLLKVKVSCLKERMLFSVKLMMKPNLGEYTISSTGDILAKKNQPIRIEFSNPDATPHNLVLVQPDSLREVGLAANEMAKDPNAARDGQFIPASKKIITHTKMLKQGETEVLRFKAPRKPGVYPYLCSFPGHWTIMKGNLIVK
;
A
#
# COMPACT_ATOMS: atom_id res chain seq x y z
N MET A 1 13.88 -7.91 35.01
CA MET A 1 14.24 -9.02 34.11
C MET A 1 13.61 -10.36 34.52
N PHE A 2 12.45 -10.40 35.20
CA PHE A 2 11.82 -11.64 35.71
C PHE A 2 10.30 -11.68 35.44
N LEU A 3 9.91 -11.43 34.18
CA LEU A 3 8.56 -11.69 33.65
C LEU A 3 8.60 -11.91 32.11
N LYS A 4 9.72 -12.45 31.62
CA LYS A 4 9.82 -13.09 30.31
C LYS A 4 9.81 -14.59 30.55
N SER A 5 8.74 -15.30 30.22
CA SER A 5 8.81 -16.61 29.54
C SER A 5 7.50 -17.42 29.50
N GLN A 6 6.57 -17.31 30.45
CA GLN A 6 5.56 -18.37 30.59
C GLN A 6 4.23 -18.21 29.82
N LEU A 7 3.93 -17.06 29.21
CA LEU A 7 2.78 -16.89 28.30
C LEU A 7 3.18 -16.66 26.84
N LEU A 8 4.48 -16.48 26.57
CA LEU A 8 5.07 -16.25 25.25
C LEU A 8 5.82 -17.47 24.70
N LEU A 9 5.72 -18.59 25.40
CA LEU A 9 6.20 -19.88 24.96
C LEU A 9 5.00 -20.80 24.94
N GLY A 10 4.46 -20.99 23.74
CA GLY A 10 3.56 -22.10 23.48
C GLY A 10 4.18 -23.38 24.06
N GLU A 11 3.33 -24.25 24.57
CA GLU A 11 3.68 -25.54 25.16
C GLU A 11 4.30 -26.54 24.15
N GLU A 12 4.90 -26.06 23.04
CA GLU A 12 5.69 -26.87 22.11
C GLU A 12 7.00 -26.15 21.78
N GLY A 13 8.11 -26.69 22.29
CA GLY A 13 9.47 -26.19 22.02
C GLY A 13 9.94 -26.29 20.57
N ASP A 14 9.15 -26.86 19.66
CA ASP A 14 9.59 -27.31 18.34
C ASP A 14 9.46 -26.27 17.22
N PHE A 15 8.58 -25.27 17.33
CA PHE A 15 8.35 -24.31 16.24
C PHE A 15 9.43 -23.24 16.08
N ARG A 16 10.24 -23.01 17.12
CA ARG A 16 11.27 -21.96 17.13
C ARG A 16 12.30 -22.12 16.01
N LYS A 17 12.54 -23.34 15.52
CA LYS A 17 13.48 -23.61 14.41
C LYS A 17 12.98 -23.08 13.05
N PHE A 18 11.69 -22.80 12.92
CA PHE A 18 11.08 -22.24 11.70
C PHE A 18 10.99 -20.71 11.73
N ALA A 19 11.35 -20.08 12.85
CA ALA A 19 11.33 -18.64 12.98
C ALA A 19 12.58 -17.99 12.35
N MET A 20 12.36 -17.13 11.35
CA MET A 20 13.39 -16.34 10.68
C MET A 20 13.40 -14.90 11.18
N PHE A 21 13.73 -14.74 12.46
CA PHE A 21 13.80 -13.45 13.13
C PHE A 21 15.22 -12.89 13.08
N ALA A 22 15.40 -11.65 12.61
CA ALA A 22 16.71 -10.99 12.52
C ALA A 22 17.49 -11.04 13.85
N GLU A 23 16.79 -10.83 14.96
CA GLU A 23 17.37 -10.84 16.31
C GLU A 23 17.96 -12.20 16.74
N ASN A 24 17.47 -13.34 16.22
CA ASN A 24 17.80 -14.67 16.75
C ASN A 24 18.19 -15.72 15.70
N ALA A 25 17.96 -15.47 14.41
CA ALA A 25 18.29 -16.42 13.35
C ALA A 25 19.81 -16.63 13.28
N LYS A 26 20.22 -17.89 13.06
CA LYS A 26 21.62 -18.28 13.07
C LYS A 26 22.40 -17.54 11.98
N ARG A 27 23.65 -17.20 12.31
CA ARG A 27 24.63 -16.61 11.41
C ARG A 27 25.77 -17.58 11.16
N ALA A 28 26.35 -17.51 9.98
CA ALA A 28 27.46 -18.36 9.59
C ALA A 28 28.75 -17.93 10.32
N LYS A 29 29.65 -18.88 10.55
CA LYS A 29 30.96 -18.56 11.12
C LYS A 29 31.94 -18.15 10.00
N PRO A 30 32.92 -17.28 10.28
CA PRO A 30 33.97 -16.94 9.32
C PRO A 30 34.75 -18.19 8.86
N ILE A 31 35.18 -18.20 7.60
CA ILE A 31 36.06 -19.22 7.01
C ILE A 31 36.91 -18.60 5.90
N ASN A 32 38.02 -19.27 5.58
CA ASN A 32 38.82 -18.91 4.41
C ASN A 32 38.02 -19.20 3.12
N PRO A 33 37.91 -18.24 2.19
CA PRO A 33 37.23 -18.43 0.92
C PRO A 33 37.86 -19.52 0.05
N ILE A 34 37.04 -20.15 -0.78
CA ILE A 34 37.50 -21.05 -1.86
C ILE A 34 37.46 -20.34 -3.21
N GLN A 35 38.31 -20.79 -4.14
CA GLN A 35 38.22 -20.34 -5.53
C GLN A 35 37.08 -21.07 -6.24
N THR A 36 36.20 -20.30 -6.91
CA THR A 36 35.16 -20.86 -7.77
C THR A 36 35.58 -20.71 -9.23
N LYS A 37 35.73 -21.83 -9.96
CA LYS A 37 36.04 -21.85 -11.41
C LYS A 37 34.86 -22.40 -12.18
N LEU A 38 34.54 -21.79 -13.32
CA LEU A 38 33.59 -22.34 -14.29
C LEU A 38 34.34 -23.20 -15.33
N PRO A 39 33.75 -24.30 -15.85
CA PRO A 39 32.43 -24.82 -15.51
C PRO A 39 32.36 -25.47 -14.12
N LEU A 40 31.19 -25.41 -13.49
CA LEU A 40 30.91 -26.05 -12.21
C LEU A 40 30.59 -27.53 -12.37
N THR A 41 31.05 -28.31 -11.38
CA THR A 41 30.53 -29.66 -11.10
C THR A 41 29.68 -29.58 -9.84
N LEU A 42 28.50 -30.21 -9.88
CA LEU A 42 27.57 -30.26 -8.75
C LEU A 42 27.79 -31.53 -7.94
N GLU A 43 27.68 -31.43 -6.62
CA GLU A 43 27.72 -32.59 -5.73
C GLU A 43 26.31 -33.17 -5.54
N LYS A 44 26.25 -34.39 -5.00
CA LYS A 44 24.96 -34.98 -4.61
C LYS A 44 24.39 -34.17 -3.43
N LYS A 45 23.11 -33.80 -3.50
CA LYS A 45 22.37 -32.95 -2.57
C LYS A 45 22.93 -31.52 -2.45
N GLU A 46 23.59 -31.01 -3.50
CA GLU A 46 24.03 -29.62 -3.55
C GLU A 46 22.87 -28.67 -3.28
N ARG A 47 23.10 -27.67 -2.41
CA ARG A 47 22.12 -26.65 -2.02
C ARG A 47 22.46 -25.32 -2.67
N ILE A 48 21.66 -24.95 -3.67
CA ILE A 48 21.87 -23.79 -4.53
C ILE A 48 20.94 -22.65 -4.08
N ALA A 49 21.52 -21.53 -3.65
CA ALA A 49 20.79 -20.31 -3.36
C ALA A 49 20.91 -19.32 -4.51
N LEU A 50 19.78 -18.85 -5.03
CA LEU A 50 19.72 -17.67 -5.89
C LEU A 50 19.50 -16.44 -4.99
N ILE A 51 20.35 -15.43 -5.13
CA ILE A 51 20.21 -14.14 -4.45
C ILE A 51 20.33 -13.01 -5.46
N GLY A 52 19.74 -11.85 -5.17
CA GLY A 52 19.82 -10.72 -6.08
C GLY A 52 18.51 -10.00 -6.25
N ASN A 53 18.44 -9.26 -7.33
CA ASN A 53 17.40 -8.29 -7.61
C ASN A 53 16.23 -8.89 -8.43
N THR A 54 15.42 -8.05 -9.07
CA THR A 54 14.17 -8.47 -9.75
C THR A 54 14.38 -9.49 -10.86
N LEU A 55 15.55 -9.50 -11.52
CA LEU A 55 15.90 -10.50 -12.53
C LEU A 55 15.82 -11.93 -11.98
N PHE A 56 16.24 -12.14 -10.74
CA PHE A 56 16.12 -13.45 -10.10
C PHE A 56 14.79 -13.60 -9.36
N ASP A 57 14.23 -12.57 -8.72
CA ASP A 57 12.91 -12.66 -8.05
C ASP A 57 11.83 -13.17 -9.03
N ARG A 58 11.76 -12.58 -10.24
CA ARG A 58 10.77 -12.97 -11.27
C ARG A 58 11.03 -14.33 -11.92
N MET A 59 12.27 -14.83 -11.93
CA MET A 59 12.62 -16.14 -12.51
C MET A 59 11.81 -17.29 -11.89
N ARG A 60 11.37 -17.14 -10.63
CA ARG A 60 10.60 -18.14 -9.90
C ARG A 60 9.27 -18.50 -10.59
N ASN A 61 8.72 -17.58 -11.38
CA ASN A 61 7.42 -17.73 -12.05
C ASN A 61 7.51 -18.60 -13.33
N PHE A 62 8.71 -18.82 -13.88
CA PHE A 62 8.89 -19.49 -15.17
C PHE A 62 9.59 -20.86 -15.07
N GLY A 63 10.42 -21.06 -14.03
CA GLY A 63 11.00 -22.37 -13.70
C GLY A 63 12.05 -22.95 -14.67
N HIS A 64 12.37 -22.26 -15.77
CA HIS A 64 13.27 -22.76 -16.83
C HIS A 64 14.65 -23.15 -16.31
N PHE A 65 15.33 -22.26 -15.59
CA PHE A 65 16.73 -22.49 -15.18
C PHE A 65 16.89 -23.71 -14.27
N GLU A 66 16.03 -23.87 -13.27
CA GLU A 66 16.08 -25.03 -12.39
C GLU A 66 15.69 -26.31 -13.11
N ALA A 67 14.70 -26.28 -14.00
CA ALA A 67 14.33 -27.45 -14.80
C ALA A 67 15.52 -27.96 -15.64
N LEU A 68 16.30 -27.06 -16.25
CA LEU A 68 17.52 -27.41 -16.98
C LEU A 68 18.58 -28.04 -16.06
N ILE A 69 18.82 -27.48 -14.87
CA ILE A 69 19.76 -28.04 -13.88
C ILE A 69 19.33 -29.45 -13.47
N GLN A 70 18.07 -29.63 -13.08
CA GLN A 70 17.55 -30.90 -12.59
C GLN A 70 17.63 -31.98 -13.69
N LYS A 71 17.25 -31.64 -14.93
CA LYS A 71 17.28 -32.59 -16.06
C LYS A 71 18.70 -33.00 -16.47
N ALA A 72 19.67 -32.09 -16.38
CA ALA A 72 21.07 -32.41 -16.67
C ALA A 72 21.79 -33.16 -15.54
N HIS A 73 21.18 -33.23 -14.34
CA HIS A 73 21.76 -33.83 -13.14
C HIS A 73 20.77 -34.76 -12.40
N PRO A 74 20.10 -35.71 -13.08
CA PRO A 74 18.94 -36.43 -12.52
C PRO A 74 19.26 -37.30 -11.29
N LYS A 75 20.53 -37.68 -11.09
CA LYS A 75 20.99 -38.49 -9.95
C LYS A 75 21.54 -37.68 -8.77
N HIS A 76 21.57 -36.35 -8.87
CA HIS A 76 22.23 -35.50 -7.88
C HIS A 76 21.29 -35.02 -6.78
N GLU A 77 19.96 -35.17 -6.89
CA GLU A 77 19.01 -34.74 -5.85
C GLU A 77 19.21 -33.25 -5.46
N ILE A 78 19.39 -32.37 -6.47
CA ILE A 78 19.69 -30.94 -6.26
C ILE A 78 18.55 -30.23 -5.55
N ILE A 79 18.86 -29.35 -4.61
CA ILE A 79 17.89 -28.50 -3.89
C ILE A 79 18.20 -27.05 -4.20
N LEU A 80 17.24 -26.34 -4.80
CA LEU A 80 17.40 -24.93 -5.18
C LEU A 80 16.33 -24.06 -4.50
N ARG A 81 16.77 -22.93 -3.93
CA ARG A 81 15.89 -21.90 -3.36
C ARG A 81 16.21 -20.53 -3.92
N ASN A 82 15.15 -19.77 -4.19
CA ASN A 82 15.24 -18.40 -4.63
C ASN A 82 15.00 -17.48 -3.42
N LEU A 83 16.06 -16.79 -3.01
CA LEU A 83 16.11 -15.86 -1.89
C LEU A 83 16.32 -14.42 -2.37
N SER A 84 15.97 -14.15 -3.63
CA SER A 84 16.04 -12.82 -4.23
C SER A 84 14.87 -11.93 -3.79
N TRP A 85 15.07 -10.62 -3.87
CA TRP A 85 14.06 -9.62 -3.57
C TRP A 85 14.14 -8.50 -4.61
N SER A 86 12.99 -8.09 -5.13
CA SER A 86 12.88 -7.00 -6.11
C SER A 86 13.65 -5.75 -5.68
N ALA A 87 14.36 -5.13 -6.62
CA ALA A 87 15.18 -3.93 -6.45
C ALA A 87 16.30 -3.99 -5.39
N ASP A 88 16.71 -5.19 -4.96
CA ASP A 88 17.89 -5.32 -4.10
C ASP A 88 19.15 -4.78 -4.76
N GLU A 89 19.95 -4.07 -3.98
CA GLU A 89 21.34 -3.75 -4.28
C GLU A 89 22.26 -4.58 -3.36
N ILE A 90 23.55 -4.54 -3.66
CA ILE A 90 24.57 -5.26 -2.87
C ILE A 90 24.62 -4.87 -1.38
N ASP A 91 24.15 -3.68 -1.01
CA ASP A 91 24.14 -3.18 0.38
C ASP A 91 22.87 -2.41 0.79
N LEU A 92 21.97 -2.09 -0.16
CA LEU A 92 20.66 -1.52 0.11
C LEU A 92 19.59 -2.59 -0.07
N GLN A 93 19.23 -3.22 1.06
CA GLN A 93 18.25 -4.31 1.13
C GLN A 93 17.19 -4.02 2.21
N PRO A 94 16.28 -3.05 2.00
CA PRO A 94 15.11 -2.82 2.85
C PRO A 94 14.35 -4.12 3.10
N ARG A 95 13.97 -4.37 4.36
CA ARG A 95 13.25 -5.57 4.77
C ARG A 95 12.16 -5.23 5.78
N PRO A 96 11.11 -6.08 5.88
CA PRO A 96 10.14 -6.00 6.94
C PRO A 96 10.80 -5.99 8.33
N ALA A 97 10.11 -5.40 9.31
CA ALA A 97 10.62 -5.31 10.67
C ALA A 97 11.03 -6.68 11.23
N ASN A 98 12.27 -6.78 11.71
CA ASN A 98 12.87 -8.00 12.29
C ASN A 98 12.85 -9.24 11.35
N PHE A 99 12.76 -9.02 10.04
CA PHE A 99 12.97 -10.06 9.03
C PHE A 99 14.46 -10.41 8.94
N ALA A 100 14.80 -11.70 8.97
CA ALA A 100 16.19 -12.14 8.90
C ALA A 100 16.87 -11.68 7.60
N ASP A 101 18.14 -11.32 7.68
CA ASP A 101 18.87 -10.86 6.49
C ASP A 101 19.32 -12.02 5.58
N ILE A 102 19.90 -11.66 4.43
CA ILE A 102 20.33 -12.63 3.44
C ILE A 102 21.36 -13.64 4.00
N GLU A 103 22.26 -13.22 4.88
CA GLU A 103 23.24 -14.11 5.51
C GLU A 103 22.55 -15.16 6.38
N GLN A 104 21.58 -14.73 7.19
CA GLN A 104 20.82 -15.63 8.05
C GLN A 104 19.97 -16.62 7.23
N HIS A 105 19.38 -16.18 6.12
CA HIS A 105 18.64 -17.06 5.22
C HIS A 105 19.55 -18.05 4.49
N LEU A 106 20.71 -17.61 3.99
CA LEU A 106 21.72 -18.49 3.39
C LEU A 106 22.21 -19.56 4.39
N THR A 107 22.42 -19.15 5.64
CA THR A 107 22.82 -20.04 6.74
C THR A 107 21.71 -21.04 7.08
N SER A 108 20.45 -20.57 7.21
CA SER A 108 19.32 -21.46 7.49
C SER A 108 19.04 -22.43 6.36
N PHE A 109 19.32 -22.05 5.11
CA PHE A 109 19.21 -22.92 3.96
C PHE A 109 20.42 -23.85 3.78
N GLU A 110 21.49 -23.67 4.56
CA GLU A 110 22.74 -24.45 4.46
C GLU A 110 23.37 -24.38 3.07
N SER A 111 23.45 -23.17 2.53
CA SER A 111 23.88 -22.93 1.14
C SER A 111 25.32 -23.40 0.91
N SER A 112 25.55 -24.20 -0.14
CA SER A 112 26.88 -24.63 -0.59
C SER A 112 27.31 -23.99 -1.92
N LEU A 113 26.33 -23.58 -2.73
CA LEU A 113 26.52 -22.80 -3.95
C LEU A 113 25.60 -21.58 -3.92
N ILE A 114 26.16 -20.39 -4.15
CA ILE A 114 25.42 -19.14 -4.25
C ILE A 114 25.59 -18.57 -5.66
N ILE A 115 24.47 -18.31 -6.31
CA ILE A 115 24.41 -17.61 -7.60
C ILE A 115 23.75 -16.26 -7.36
N ALA A 116 24.44 -15.17 -7.70
CA ALA A 116 24.05 -13.82 -7.35
C ALA A 116 23.91 -12.92 -8.59
N ALA A 117 22.79 -12.21 -8.73
CA ALA A 117 22.54 -11.24 -9.80
C ALA A 117 22.34 -9.82 -9.23
N PHE A 118 23.24 -8.90 -9.58
CA PHE A 118 23.25 -7.50 -9.12
C PHE A 118 23.79 -6.58 -10.22
N GLY A 119 23.84 -5.27 -9.99
CA GLY A 119 24.46 -4.28 -10.87
C GLY A 119 23.47 -3.47 -11.71
N PHE A 120 22.22 -3.91 -11.86
CA PHE A 120 21.20 -3.16 -12.60
C PHE A 120 20.83 -1.87 -11.87
N ASN A 121 20.41 -1.98 -10.60
CA ASN A 121 20.01 -0.84 -9.78
C ASN A 121 21.16 0.14 -9.56
N GLU A 122 22.36 -0.40 -9.32
CA GLU A 122 23.55 0.40 -9.09
C GLU A 122 23.99 1.19 -10.34
N SER A 123 23.64 0.72 -11.54
CA SER A 123 24.01 1.36 -12.82
C SER A 123 23.37 2.72 -13.04
N PHE A 124 22.23 3.02 -12.38
CA PHE A 124 21.52 4.29 -12.47
C PHE A 124 22.27 5.46 -11.81
N ALA A 125 23.29 5.19 -10.98
CA ALA A 125 24.23 6.21 -10.51
C ALA A 125 25.16 6.73 -11.63
N GLY A 126 25.12 6.10 -12.81
CA GLY A 126 25.88 6.46 -14.00
C GLY A 126 27.39 6.38 -13.80
N ASN A 127 28.15 7.04 -14.67
CA ASN A 127 29.61 6.97 -14.64
C ASN A 127 30.23 7.47 -13.32
N LYS A 128 29.55 8.38 -12.60
CA LYS A 128 30.05 8.93 -11.33
C LYS A 128 30.01 7.89 -10.19
N GLY A 129 29.03 6.99 -10.19
CA GLY A 129 28.87 5.96 -9.15
C GLY A 129 29.77 4.74 -9.29
N LYS A 130 30.48 4.59 -10.42
CA LYS A 130 31.23 3.38 -10.77
C LYS A 130 32.31 2.99 -9.73
N LYS A 131 33.08 3.97 -9.27
CA LYS A 131 34.18 3.74 -8.31
C LYS A 131 33.64 3.30 -6.95
N ASP A 132 32.56 3.95 -6.50
CA ASP A 132 31.92 3.62 -5.23
C ASP A 132 31.27 2.23 -5.31
N PHE A 133 30.66 1.88 -6.45
CA PHE A 133 30.17 0.52 -6.69
C PHE A 133 31.27 -0.53 -6.63
N GLU A 134 32.43 -0.31 -7.28
CA GLU A 134 33.56 -1.24 -7.23
C GLU A 134 33.99 -1.55 -5.78
N ILE A 135 34.12 -0.52 -4.94
CA ILE A 135 34.48 -0.66 -3.53
C ILE A 135 33.43 -1.46 -2.74
N ARG A 136 32.15 -1.09 -2.91
CA ARG A 136 31.03 -1.77 -2.23
C ARG A 136 30.91 -3.22 -2.70
N PHE A 137 31.14 -3.50 -3.98
CA PHE A 137 31.06 -4.83 -4.56
C PHE A 137 32.18 -5.75 -4.08
N ILE A 138 33.41 -5.25 -3.98
CA ILE A 138 34.54 -5.97 -3.35
C ILE A 138 34.18 -6.38 -1.91
N LYS A 139 33.63 -5.44 -1.13
CA LYS A 139 33.21 -5.71 0.25
C LYS A 139 32.12 -6.78 0.30
N PHE A 140 31.08 -6.63 -0.52
CA PHE A 140 29.99 -7.60 -0.61
C PHE A 140 30.50 -9.01 -0.93
N LEU A 141 31.37 -9.17 -1.93
CA LEU A 141 31.91 -10.48 -2.28
C LEU A 141 32.77 -11.07 -1.17
N ASN A 142 33.62 -10.26 -0.54
CA ASN A 142 34.44 -10.70 0.58
C ASN A 142 33.59 -11.20 1.75
N ASP A 143 32.53 -10.48 2.11
CA ASP A 143 31.58 -10.89 3.14
C ASP A 143 30.81 -12.15 2.74
N LEU A 144 30.41 -12.27 1.47
CA LEU A 144 29.63 -13.41 0.95
C LEU A 144 30.45 -14.71 0.96
N LYS A 145 31.69 -14.69 0.46
CA LYS A 145 32.49 -15.92 0.24
C LYS A 145 33.26 -16.41 1.48
N SER A 146 33.34 -15.60 2.53
CA SER A 146 34.15 -15.88 3.73
C SER A 146 33.35 -16.46 4.91
N LYS A 147 32.21 -17.11 4.63
CA LYS A 147 31.28 -17.61 5.65
C LYS A 147 30.90 -19.07 5.42
N THR A 148 30.74 -19.82 6.51
CA THR A 148 30.29 -21.23 6.54
C THR A 148 28.76 -21.34 6.59
N TYR A 149 28.07 -21.04 5.50
CA TYR A 149 26.59 -21.10 5.49
C TYR A 149 26.04 -22.51 5.75
N ASN A 150 26.68 -23.55 5.20
CA ASN A 150 26.36 -24.94 5.49
C ASN A 150 26.98 -25.47 6.80
N GLY A 151 27.68 -24.61 7.56
CA GLY A 151 28.37 -24.97 8.79
C GLY A 151 29.68 -25.77 8.62
N ILE A 152 30.08 -26.09 7.39
CA ILE A 152 31.21 -27.01 7.10
C ILE A 152 32.26 -26.35 6.20
N SER A 153 31.85 -25.73 5.09
CA SER A 153 32.76 -25.22 4.05
C SER A 153 32.39 -23.82 3.60
N ALA A 154 33.33 -23.13 2.96
CA ALA A 154 33.03 -21.91 2.21
C ALA A 154 32.14 -22.25 0.99
N PRO A 155 31.24 -21.34 0.59
CA PRO A 155 30.39 -21.56 -0.57
C PRO A 155 31.16 -21.39 -1.88
N LYS A 156 30.72 -22.11 -2.92
CA LYS A 156 30.99 -21.73 -4.32
C LYS A 156 30.17 -20.47 -4.62
N VAL A 157 30.77 -19.44 -5.24
CA VAL A 157 30.08 -18.18 -5.56
C VAL A 157 30.18 -17.91 -7.05
N VAL A 158 29.03 -17.68 -7.69
CA VAL A 158 28.92 -17.29 -9.09
C VAL A 158 28.15 -15.98 -9.20
N ILE A 159 28.74 -14.99 -9.86
CA ILE A 159 28.17 -13.69 -10.12
C ILE A 159 27.64 -13.64 -11.54
N ILE A 160 26.41 -13.16 -11.69
CA ILE A 160 25.74 -12.92 -12.96
C ILE A 160 25.70 -11.41 -13.17
N SER A 161 26.19 -10.95 -14.32
CA SER A 161 26.04 -9.54 -14.72
C SER A 161 24.56 -9.17 -14.90
N PRO A 162 24.23 -7.87 -14.96
CA PRO A 162 22.98 -7.43 -15.57
C PRO A 162 22.81 -7.98 -16.99
N ILE A 163 21.57 -8.00 -17.46
CA ILE A 163 21.23 -8.27 -18.88
C ILE A 163 21.22 -6.94 -19.65
N PRO A 164 21.28 -6.96 -21.00
CA PRO A 164 20.98 -5.76 -21.77
C PRO A 164 19.49 -5.44 -21.65
N ASN A 165 19.18 -4.15 -21.68
CA ASN A 165 17.82 -3.69 -21.90
C ASN A 165 17.51 -3.71 -23.41
N GLU A 166 16.21 -3.78 -23.70
CA GLU A 166 15.59 -3.80 -25.03
C GLU A 166 14.80 -2.49 -25.24
N ASN A 167 14.72 -2.01 -26.48
CA ASN A 167 13.80 -0.94 -26.83
C ASN A 167 12.46 -1.57 -27.22
N VAL A 168 11.41 -1.31 -26.44
CA VAL A 168 10.05 -1.80 -26.70
C VAL A 168 9.12 -0.63 -27.02
N ALA A 169 7.92 -0.92 -27.49
CA ALA A 169 6.93 0.11 -27.80
C ALA A 169 6.71 1.09 -26.63
N GLY A 170 6.96 2.38 -26.85
CA GLY A 170 6.81 3.44 -25.85
C GLY A 170 7.98 3.60 -24.87
N VAL A 171 8.95 2.68 -24.84
CA VAL A 171 10.07 2.68 -23.87
C VAL A 171 11.40 2.37 -24.53
N ASN A 172 12.23 3.40 -24.70
CA ASN A 172 13.58 3.27 -25.27
C ASN A 172 14.61 2.87 -24.19
N ALA A 173 14.40 1.74 -23.51
CA ALA A 173 15.20 1.35 -22.34
C ALA A 173 16.65 1.00 -22.68
N ALA A 174 16.92 0.45 -23.87
CA ALA A 174 18.28 0.15 -24.32
C ALA A 174 19.09 1.44 -24.48
N ASP A 175 18.52 2.44 -25.17
CA ASP A 175 19.16 3.73 -25.43
C ASP A 175 19.47 4.48 -24.13
N MET A 176 18.57 4.39 -23.14
CA MET A 176 18.75 5.02 -21.84
C MET A 176 19.85 4.35 -21.00
N ASN A 177 19.94 3.01 -21.02
CA ASN A 177 20.60 2.28 -19.94
C ASN A 177 21.81 1.42 -20.36
N ASN A 178 21.85 0.88 -21.59
CA ASN A 178 22.84 -0.15 -21.96
C ASN A 178 24.30 0.33 -21.81
N ALA A 179 24.57 1.60 -22.13
CA ALA A 179 25.90 2.18 -21.95
C ALA A 179 26.38 2.21 -20.48
N ASN A 180 25.47 2.28 -19.50
CA ASN A 180 25.82 2.18 -18.09
C ASN A 180 25.89 0.70 -17.65
N LEU A 181 24.96 -0.14 -18.09
CA LEU A 181 24.93 -1.57 -17.80
C LEU A 181 26.22 -2.27 -18.24
N GLU A 182 26.74 -1.94 -19.42
CA GLU A 182 28.01 -2.47 -19.93
C GLU A 182 29.18 -2.08 -19.00
N LYS A 183 29.27 -0.81 -18.60
CA LYS A 183 30.35 -0.31 -17.72
C LYS A 183 30.33 -0.97 -16.35
N TYR A 184 29.15 -1.17 -15.78
CA TYR A 184 29.00 -1.85 -14.50
C TYR A 184 29.30 -3.35 -14.62
N THR A 185 28.91 -3.97 -15.74
CA THR A 185 29.29 -5.35 -16.07
C THR A 185 30.81 -5.53 -16.11
N GLN A 186 31.54 -4.62 -16.75
CA GLN A 186 33.01 -4.64 -16.81
C GLN A 186 33.65 -4.53 -15.41
N VAL A 187 33.09 -3.70 -14.52
CA VAL A 187 33.54 -3.61 -13.12
C VAL A 187 33.31 -4.93 -12.40
N MET A 188 32.12 -5.51 -12.55
CA MET A 188 31.78 -6.79 -11.92
C MET A 188 32.69 -7.92 -12.40
N GLU A 189 32.99 -7.98 -13.70
CA GLU A 189 33.89 -8.97 -14.28
C GLU A 189 35.31 -8.86 -13.70
N LYS A 190 35.86 -7.63 -13.70
CA LYS A 190 37.18 -7.34 -13.12
C LYS A 190 37.25 -7.76 -11.65
N VAL A 191 36.27 -7.36 -10.85
CA VAL A 191 36.23 -7.66 -9.42
C VAL A 191 36.04 -9.17 -9.19
N ALA A 192 35.14 -9.83 -9.92
CA ALA A 192 34.90 -11.26 -9.79
C ALA A 192 36.18 -12.08 -10.09
N LEU A 193 36.93 -11.69 -11.12
CA LEU A 193 38.22 -12.30 -11.45
C LEU A 193 39.25 -12.10 -10.32
N ALA A 194 39.38 -10.87 -9.81
CA ALA A 194 40.30 -10.55 -8.71
C ALA A 194 39.93 -11.29 -7.42
N GLU A 195 38.63 -11.39 -7.12
CA GLU A 195 38.08 -12.07 -5.94
C GLU A 195 37.96 -13.59 -6.11
N LYS A 196 38.36 -14.13 -7.27
CA LYS A 196 38.41 -15.57 -7.60
C LYS A 196 37.05 -16.28 -7.45
N VAL A 197 35.98 -15.58 -7.80
CA VAL A 197 34.62 -16.13 -7.89
C VAL A 197 34.24 -16.39 -9.35
N GLY A 198 33.24 -17.24 -9.59
CA GLY A 198 32.73 -17.47 -10.95
C GLY A 198 32.02 -16.23 -11.48
N PHE A 199 32.12 -15.96 -12.79
CA PHE A 199 31.44 -14.84 -13.43
C PHE A 199 30.78 -15.29 -14.74
N VAL A 200 29.53 -14.89 -14.95
CA VAL A 200 28.80 -15.06 -16.21
C VAL A 200 28.38 -13.69 -16.72
N ASN A 201 28.98 -13.29 -17.85
CA ASN A 201 28.64 -12.05 -18.56
C ASN A 201 27.35 -12.24 -19.39
N SER A 202 26.21 -12.27 -18.72
CA SER A 202 24.90 -12.41 -19.36
C SER A 202 24.57 -11.25 -20.29
N TYR A 203 25.11 -10.05 -20.00
CA TYR A 203 24.98 -8.88 -20.87
C TYR A 203 25.49 -9.20 -22.28
N GLN A 204 26.75 -9.63 -22.39
CA GLN A 204 27.37 -9.94 -23.69
C GLN A 204 26.62 -11.05 -24.44
N TYR A 205 26.17 -12.09 -23.76
CA TYR A 205 25.55 -13.24 -24.41
C TYR A 205 24.11 -13.02 -24.86
N LEU A 206 23.38 -12.11 -24.20
CA LEU A 206 21.99 -11.79 -24.57
C LEU A 206 21.89 -10.59 -25.51
N LEU A 207 22.91 -9.72 -25.57
CA LEU A 207 22.89 -8.50 -26.40
C LEU A 207 22.47 -8.76 -27.85
N PRO A 208 23.01 -9.76 -28.59
CA PRO A 208 22.61 -9.98 -29.97
C PRO A 208 21.13 -10.33 -30.15
N ARG A 209 20.51 -10.96 -29.14
CA ARG A 209 19.09 -11.33 -29.19
C ARG A 209 18.17 -10.21 -28.71
N MET A 210 18.65 -9.36 -27.80
CA MET A 210 17.94 -8.13 -27.37
C MET A 210 17.97 -7.03 -28.44
N ASP A 211 18.99 -7.02 -29.30
CA ASP A 211 19.09 -6.11 -30.45
C ASP A 211 18.23 -6.56 -31.65
N ASP A 212 17.77 -7.81 -31.63
CA ASP A 212 16.91 -8.39 -32.67
C ASP A 212 15.45 -7.98 -32.45
N GLN A 213 14.92 -7.13 -33.34
CA GLN A 213 13.56 -6.59 -33.27
C GLN A 213 12.47 -7.53 -33.80
N SER A 214 12.78 -8.82 -34.02
CA SER A 214 11.79 -9.80 -34.50
C SER A 214 10.72 -10.13 -33.46
N ASP A 215 11.10 -10.36 -32.21
CA ASP A 215 10.20 -10.55 -31.07
C ASP A 215 10.79 -9.91 -29.80
N ASP A 216 9.95 -9.20 -29.04
CA ASP A 216 10.31 -8.63 -27.74
C ASP A 216 10.61 -9.73 -26.71
N LEU A 217 11.76 -9.67 -26.05
CA LEU A 217 12.12 -10.55 -24.94
C LEU A 217 11.75 -9.99 -23.56
N THR A 218 11.38 -8.72 -23.50
CA THR A 218 11.00 -8.03 -22.28
C THR A 218 9.57 -7.51 -22.35
N ILE A 219 8.96 -7.29 -21.19
CA ILE A 219 7.62 -6.68 -21.10
C ILE A 219 7.65 -5.15 -21.14
N ASN A 220 8.80 -4.54 -20.85
CA ASN A 220 8.93 -3.10 -20.64
C ASN A 220 10.34 -2.56 -20.94
N GLY A 221 11.16 -3.34 -21.65
CA GLY A 221 12.55 -3.01 -21.94
C GLY A 221 13.58 -3.48 -20.91
N CYS A 222 13.19 -3.89 -19.69
CA CYS A 222 14.16 -4.37 -18.68
C CYS A 222 13.76 -5.66 -17.94
N HIS A 223 12.47 -6.00 -17.87
CA HIS A 223 12.01 -7.25 -17.28
C HIS A 223 11.70 -8.29 -18.35
N LEU A 224 12.36 -9.44 -18.29
CA LEU A 224 12.13 -10.54 -19.20
C LEU A 224 10.68 -11.06 -19.15
N ASN A 225 10.12 -11.40 -20.31
CA ASN A 225 8.93 -12.23 -20.46
C ASN A 225 9.30 -13.74 -20.40
N GLU A 226 8.36 -14.66 -20.65
CA GLU A 226 8.67 -16.11 -20.60
C GLU A 226 9.77 -16.51 -21.60
N MET A 227 9.71 -15.99 -22.84
CA MET A 227 10.72 -16.25 -23.86
C MET A 227 12.10 -15.70 -23.45
N GLY A 228 12.13 -14.48 -22.91
CA GLY A 228 13.34 -13.88 -22.36
C GLY A 228 13.95 -14.71 -21.23
N TYR A 229 13.13 -15.20 -20.30
CA TYR A 229 13.61 -16.08 -19.22
C TYR A 229 14.10 -17.43 -19.73
N LEU A 230 13.51 -17.96 -20.79
CA LEU A 230 13.99 -19.17 -21.44
C LEU A 230 15.39 -18.97 -22.03
N GLU A 231 15.61 -17.91 -22.82
CA GLU A 231 16.92 -17.60 -23.41
C GLU A 231 17.97 -17.31 -22.34
N PHE A 232 17.62 -16.50 -21.34
CA PHE A 232 18.49 -16.24 -20.19
C PHE A 232 18.87 -17.53 -19.46
N SER A 233 17.91 -18.44 -19.23
CA SER A 233 18.16 -19.72 -18.55
C SER A 233 19.10 -20.63 -19.35
N LYS A 234 18.99 -20.65 -20.69
CA LYS A 234 19.91 -21.39 -21.58
C LYS A 234 21.33 -20.85 -21.48
N VAL A 235 21.50 -19.52 -21.52
CA VAL A 235 22.79 -18.85 -21.35
C VAL A 235 23.41 -19.20 -20.01
N LEU A 236 22.66 -19.03 -18.91
CA LEU A 236 23.16 -19.36 -17.57
C LEU A 236 23.59 -20.82 -17.48
N PHE A 237 22.75 -21.75 -17.94
CA PHE A 237 23.04 -23.18 -17.88
C PHE A 237 24.32 -23.53 -18.67
N GLN A 238 24.44 -23.08 -19.91
CA GLN A 238 25.60 -23.37 -20.75
C GLN A 238 26.89 -22.75 -20.18
N ARG A 239 26.83 -21.53 -19.64
CA ARG A 239 28.02 -20.83 -19.13
C ARG A 239 28.46 -21.31 -17.76
N ILE A 240 27.52 -21.72 -16.91
CA ILE A 240 27.86 -22.27 -15.59
C ILE A 240 28.37 -23.71 -15.71
N PHE A 241 27.80 -24.55 -16.58
CA PHE A 241 28.10 -25.99 -16.60
C PHE A 241 28.88 -26.47 -17.83
N SER A 242 28.98 -25.67 -18.89
CA SER A 242 29.55 -26.07 -20.20
C SER A 242 28.97 -27.38 -20.73
N LYS A 243 27.64 -27.54 -20.58
CA LYS A 243 26.88 -28.69 -21.07
C LYS A 243 25.92 -28.28 -22.18
N SER A 244 25.55 -29.24 -23.04
CA SER A 244 24.44 -29.07 -23.98
C SER A 244 23.11 -28.90 -23.23
N ILE A 245 22.21 -28.10 -23.80
CA ILE A 245 20.89 -27.83 -23.20
C ILE A 245 20.07 -29.12 -23.28
N PRO A 246 19.63 -29.70 -22.14
CA PRO A 246 18.74 -30.84 -22.17
C PRO A 246 17.36 -30.45 -22.73
N PRO A 247 16.58 -31.39 -23.28
CA PRO A 247 15.21 -31.11 -23.70
C PRO A 247 14.38 -30.65 -22.50
N LEU A 248 13.62 -29.57 -22.69
CA LEU A 248 12.72 -29.05 -21.67
C LEU A 248 11.55 -30.01 -21.46
N ASP A 249 11.18 -30.17 -20.20
CA ASP A 249 10.17 -31.09 -19.75
C ASP A 249 9.10 -30.27 -19.02
N ASN A 250 7.91 -30.17 -19.61
CA ASN A 250 6.84 -29.31 -19.10
C ASN A 250 6.35 -29.75 -17.71
N ASP A 251 6.38 -31.05 -17.41
CA ASP A 251 6.00 -31.57 -16.09
C ASP A 251 7.02 -31.20 -15.03
N VAL A 252 8.31 -31.26 -15.38
CA VAL A 252 9.39 -30.77 -14.49
C VAL A 252 9.27 -29.26 -14.29
N LYS A 253 9.03 -28.49 -15.35
CA LYS A 253 8.83 -27.02 -15.27
C LYS A 253 7.65 -26.68 -14.35
N ALA A 254 6.50 -27.31 -14.54
CA ALA A 254 5.31 -27.12 -13.72
C ALA A 254 5.58 -27.49 -12.24
N ALA A 255 6.28 -28.60 -11.98
CA ALA A 255 6.65 -29.01 -10.63
C ALA A 255 7.62 -28.02 -9.95
N VAL A 256 8.55 -27.42 -10.72
CA VAL A 256 9.44 -26.35 -10.24
C VAL A 256 8.66 -25.09 -9.87
N ILE A 257 7.73 -24.65 -10.72
CA ILE A 257 6.90 -23.46 -10.46
C ILE A 257 6.06 -23.68 -9.20
N GLU A 258 5.40 -24.84 -9.07
CA GLU A 258 4.62 -25.18 -7.88
C GLU A 258 5.50 -25.22 -6.61
N LYS A 259 6.70 -25.79 -6.69
CA LYS A 259 7.68 -25.75 -5.59
C LYS A 259 8.06 -24.32 -5.22
N ASN A 260 8.29 -23.46 -6.21
CA ASN A 260 8.64 -22.06 -6.00
C ASN A 260 7.50 -21.29 -5.33
N ASN A 261 6.24 -21.57 -5.66
CA ASN A 261 5.08 -20.98 -5.01
C ASN A 261 5.02 -21.31 -3.51
N GLN A 262 5.18 -22.60 -3.15
CA GLN A 262 5.22 -23.02 -1.76
C GLN A 262 6.38 -22.38 -0.99
N HIS A 263 7.56 -22.29 -1.62
CA HIS A 263 8.70 -21.60 -1.03
C HIS A 263 8.47 -20.10 -0.88
N PHE A 264 7.79 -19.46 -1.83
CA PHE A 264 7.49 -18.03 -1.76
C PHE A 264 6.56 -17.72 -0.58
N PHE A 265 5.50 -18.51 -0.37
CA PHE A 265 4.64 -18.38 0.81
C PHE A 265 5.40 -18.59 2.13
N ARG A 266 6.47 -19.38 2.11
CA ARG A 266 7.38 -19.55 3.26
C ARG A 266 8.37 -18.40 3.46
N TYR A 267 8.90 -17.86 2.38
CA TYR A 267 9.99 -16.88 2.40
C TYR A 267 9.44 -15.45 2.58
N ARG A 268 8.38 -15.11 1.86
CA ARG A 268 7.73 -13.79 1.82
C ARG A 268 6.20 -13.94 1.96
N PRO A 269 5.68 -14.41 3.11
CA PRO A 269 4.25 -14.52 3.33
C PRO A 269 3.57 -13.15 3.35
N LEU A 270 2.33 -13.07 2.86
CA LEU A 270 1.44 -11.96 3.16
C LEU A 270 1.24 -11.85 4.68
N ASN A 271 1.11 -10.62 5.17
CA ASN A 271 1.05 -10.25 6.58
C ASN A 271 2.34 -10.54 7.38
N THR A 272 3.53 -10.34 6.78
CA THR A 272 4.82 -10.53 7.47
C THR A 272 4.95 -9.71 8.77
N PHE A 273 4.19 -8.62 8.96
CA PHE A 273 4.15 -7.87 10.23
C PHE A 273 3.60 -8.70 11.41
N TYR A 274 2.77 -9.70 11.13
CA TYR A 274 2.30 -10.72 12.07
C TYR A 274 3.24 -11.90 12.23
N TYR A 275 4.20 -12.07 11.31
CA TYR A 275 5.21 -13.11 11.41
C TYR A 275 6.47 -12.60 12.13
N THR A 276 7.20 -11.66 11.53
CA THR A 276 8.47 -11.15 12.07
C THR A 276 8.30 -9.81 12.78
N GLY A 277 7.28 -9.03 12.39
CA GLY A 277 7.08 -7.66 12.83
C GLY A 277 6.45 -7.48 14.21
N GLY A 278 5.82 -6.32 14.41
CA GLY A 278 5.32 -5.88 15.70
C GLY A 278 4.13 -6.67 16.24
N ARG A 279 3.45 -7.45 15.40
CA ARG A 279 2.26 -8.26 15.77
C ARG A 279 2.55 -9.76 15.89
N ARG A 280 3.84 -10.16 15.91
CA ARG A 280 4.27 -11.57 16.06
C ARG A 280 3.88 -12.28 17.36
N GLY A 281 3.41 -11.53 18.36
CA GLY A 281 3.02 -12.06 19.66
C GLY A 281 1.67 -12.77 19.65
N SER A 282 0.68 -12.15 20.30
CA SER A 282 -0.60 -12.72 20.76
C SER A 282 -1.26 -13.76 19.84
N TYR A 283 -1.29 -13.53 18.52
CA TYR A 283 -1.78 -14.52 17.52
C TYR A 283 -0.72 -14.91 16.49
N GLY A 284 0.21 -14.02 16.15
CA GLY A 284 1.20 -14.23 15.10
C GLY A 284 2.00 -15.53 15.27
N TYR A 285 2.34 -15.91 16.50
CA TYR A 285 3.00 -17.19 16.78
C TYR A 285 2.19 -18.39 16.31
N LEU A 286 0.89 -18.44 16.65
CA LEU A 286 0.00 -19.56 16.30
C LEU A 286 -0.40 -19.55 14.83
N ASP A 287 -0.45 -18.37 14.20
CA ASP A 287 -0.84 -18.22 12.82
C ASP A 287 0.30 -18.56 11.85
N PHE A 288 1.54 -18.14 12.14
CA PHE A 288 2.64 -18.23 11.18
C PHE A 288 3.61 -19.37 11.43
N LEU A 289 4.12 -19.60 12.65
CA LEU A 289 5.21 -20.57 12.81
C LEU A 289 4.83 -22.02 12.44
N PRO A 290 3.63 -22.54 12.81
CA PRO A 290 3.18 -23.83 12.32
C PRO A 290 2.97 -23.85 10.80
N ALA A 291 2.51 -22.74 10.22
CA ALA A 291 2.36 -22.62 8.77
C ALA A 291 3.71 -22.63 8.05
N MET A 292 4.71 -21.93 8.57
CA MET A 292 6.08 -21.93 8.03
C MET A 292 6.70 -23.33 8.04
N ARG A 293 6.52 -24.10 9.13
CA ARG A 293 6.88 -25.53 9.17
C ARG A 293 6.23 -26.30 8.03
N ASN A 294 4.92 -26.12 7.85
CA ASN A 294 4.16 -26.88 6.87
C ASN A 294 4.58 -26.54 5.44
N PHE A 295 4.82 -25.27 5.12
CA PHE A 295 5.35 -24.87 3.82
C PHE A 295 6.76 -25.42 3.58
N ASP A 296 7.63 -25.49 4.60
CA ASP A 296 8.94 -26.14 4.47
C ASP A 296 8.81 -27.64 4.09
N ILE A 297 7.87 -28.37 4.72
CA ILE A 297 7.57 -29.78 4.39
C ILE A 297 7.01 -29.90 2.97
N MET A 298 6.01 -29.08 2.62
CA MET A 298 5.39 -29.09 1.30
C MET A 298 6.42 -28.82 0.21
N THR A 299 7.29 -27.82 0.40
CA THR A 299 8.37 -27.50 -0.54
C THR A 299 9.30 -28.70 -0.73
N SER A 300 9.67 -29.40 0.35
CA SER A 300 10.50 -30.61 0.27
C SER A 300 9.82 -31.77 -0.46
N ASN A 301 8.50 -31.96 -0.29
CA ASN A 301 7.74 -32.96 -1.03
C ASN A 301 7.78 -32.68 -2.55
N ARG A 302 7.74 -31.39 -2.96
CA ARG A 302 7.88 -31.02 -4.38
C ARG A 302 9.29 -31.27 -4.90
N ASP A 303 10.34 -31.00 -4.12
CA ASP A 303 11.72 -31.35 -4.52
C ASP A 303 11.82 -32.85 -4.84
N GLN A 304 11.25 -33.71 -3.98
CA GLN A 304 11.24 -35.16 -4.21
C GLN A 304 10.46 -35.56 -5.48
N ARG A 305 9.35 -34.87 -5.78
CA ARG A 305 8.61 -35.07 -7.03
C ARG A 305 9.46 -34.71 -8.24
N ILE A 306 10.13 -33.55 -8.21
CA ILE A 306 11.05 -33.11 -9.28
C ILE A 306 12.14 -34.16 -9.49
N HIS A 307 12.78 -34.66 -8.42
CA HIS A 307 13.82 -35.69 -8.51
C HIS A 307 13.31 -36.98 -9.15
N LYS A 308 12.09 -37.42 -8.81
CA LYS A 308 11.47 -38.60 -9.44
C LYS A 308 11.20 -38.37 -10.93
N LEU A 309 10.64 -37.23 -11.31
CA LEU A 309 10.36 -36.88 -12.71
C LEU A 309 11.64 -36.89 -13.55
N VAL A 310 12.72 -36.26 -13.09
CA VAL A 310 13.98 -36.22 -13.88
C VAL A 310 14.69 -37.56 -13.96
N MET A 311 14.43 -38.49 -13.03
CA MET A 311 14.88 -39.89 -13.13
C MET A 311 14.04 -40.73 -14.11
N GLY A 312 13.01 -40.17 -14.75
CA GLY A 312 12.13 -40.88 -15.67
C GLY A 312 11.05 -41.72 -14.96
N LEU A 313 10.81 -41.46 -13.67
CA LEU A 313 9.69 -42.07 -12.95
C LEU A 313 8.41 -41.29 -13.23
N ASN A 314 7.26 -41.94 -13.12
CA ASN A 314 5.93 -41.33 -13.31
C ASN A 314 5.21 -41.16 -11.95
N PRO A 315 5.59 -40.18 -11.11
CA PRO A 315 4.93 -39.95 -9.82
C PRO A 315 3.50 -39.43 -10.02
N ASN A 316 2.57 -39.86 -9.16
CA ASN A 316 1.17 -39.43 -9.16
C ASN A 316 1.04 -37.90 -9.33
N PRO A 317 0.24 -37.41 -10.31
CA PRO A 317 0.01 -35.98 -10.52
C PRO A 317 -0.38 -35.22 -9.25
N ILE A 318 -1.14 -35.85 -8.35
CA ILE A 318 -1.48 -35.31 -7.03
C ILE A 318 -0.26 -35.46 -6.11
N ILE A 319 0.23 -34.33 -5.62
CA ILE A 319 1.38 -34.29 -4.72
C ILE A 319 0.95 -34.85 -3.35
N ASN A 320 1.73 -35.81 -2.83
CA ASN A 320 1.42 -36.41 -1.54
C ASN A 320 1.92 -35.51 -0.38
N ASP A 321 0.98 -34.82 0.25
CA ASP A 321 1.19 -34.00 1.46
C ASP A 321 0.67 -34.64 2.74
N SER A 322 0.48 -35.97 2.76
CA SER A 322 -0.02 -36.68 3.95
C SER A 322 0.90 -36.59 5.18
N ASN A 323 2.15 -36.14 4.99
CA ASN A 323 3.12 -35.88 6.07
C ASN A 323 3.03 -34.45 6.63
N VAL A 324 2.21 -33.57 6.07
CA VAL A 324 1.99 -32.20 6.56
C VAL A 324 1.07 -32.27 7.79
N PRO A 325 1.53 -31.89 8.99
CA PRO A 325 0.69 -31.97 10.17
C PRO A 325 -0.39 -30.87 10.17
N PRO A 326 -1.55 -31.09 10.80
CA PRO A 326 -2.58 -30.05 10.90
C PRO A 326 -2.06 -28.80 11.63
N LEU A 327 -2.67 -27.66 11.35
CA LEU A 327 -2.41 -26.42 12.09
C LEU A 327 -3.06 -26.49 13.48
N PRO A 328 -2.46 -25.92 14.54
CA PRO A 328 -3.06 -25.87 15.87
C PRO A 328 -4.36 -25.07 15.88
N ILE A 329 -5.33 -25.48 16.71
CA ILE A 329 -6.60 -24.76 16.89
C ILE A 329 -6.34 -23.39 17.53
N THR A 330 -6.98 -22.34 17.02
CA THR A 330 -6.91 -21.00 17.60
C THR A 330 -7.85 -20.85 18.79
N LYS A 331 -7.41 -20.14 19.84
CA LYS A 331 -8.31 -19.80 20.96
C LYS A 331 -9.11 -18.54 20.63
N GLU A 332 -10.41 -18.58 20.88
CA GLU A 332 -11.25 -17.39 20.84
C GLU A 332 -10.82 -16.37 21.91
N SER A 333 -10.83 -15.09 21.57
CA SER A 333 -10.37 -14.03 22.47
C SER A 333 -11.46 -13.04 22.88
N ARG A 334 -12.46 -12.81 22.01
CA ARG A 334 -13.56 -11.86 22.17
C ARG A 334 -14.82 -12.47 21.53
N GLY A 335 -15.99 -11.95 21.91
CA GLY A 335 -17.24 -12.26 21.20
C GLY A 335 -17.21 -11.76 19.76
N ALA A 336 -17.91 -12.46 18.87
CA ALA A 336 -18.17 -12.01 17.51
C ALA A 336 -19.47 -11.21 17.44
N ASN A 337 -19.63 -10.40 16.39
CA ASN A 337 -20.91 -9.77 16.09
C ASN A 337 -21.91 -10.83 15.59
N GLN A 338 -23.18 -10.44 15.48
CA GLN A 338 -24.22 -11.35 15.00
C GLN A 338 -24.23 -11.39 13.47
N TRP A 339 -24.25 -12.60 12.91
CA TRP A 339 -24.60 -12.79 11.51
C TRP A 339 -26.12 -12.66 11.34
N LEU A 340 -26.54 -11.88 10.33
CA LEU A 340 -27.93 -11.64 9.93
C LEU A 340 -28.07 -11.92 8.44
N SER A 341 -29.25 -12.41 8.03
CA SER A 341 -29.63 -12.50 6.62
C SER A 341 -29.69 -11.10 5.97
N PRO A 342 -29.64 -10.98 4.63
CA PRO A 342 -29.80 -9.69 3.96
C PRO A 342 -31.08 -8.96 4.41
N ARG A 343 -32.21 -9.66 4.53
CA ARG A 343 -33.48 -9.08 4.99
C ARG A 343 -33.39 -8.49 6.40
N GLU A 344 -32.77 -9.22 7.33
CA GLU A 344 -32.61 -8.78 8.72
C GLU A 344 -31.57 -7.66 8.85
N GLU A 345 -30.50 -7.69 8.07
CA GLU A 345 -29.50 -6.61 8.03
C GLU A 345 -30.11 -5.32 7.52
N LYS A 346 -30.93 -5.36 6.44
CA LYS A 346 -31.69 -4.20 5.97
C LYS A 346 -32.57 -3.62 7.09
N ALA A 347 -33.19 -4.47 7.91
CA ALA A 347 -34.01 -4.03 9.04
C ALA A 347 -33.19 -3.41 10.19
N ALA A 348 -31.89 -3.73 10.28
CA ALA A 348 -30.96 -3.14 11.25
C ALA A 348 -30.49 -1.73 10.85
N PHE A 349 -30.75 -1.30 9.61
CA PHE A 349 -30.41 0.04 9.11
C PHE A 349 -31.39 1.10 9.60
N LYS A 350 -30.83 2.20 10.11
CA LYS A 350 -31.50 3.48 10.24
C LYS A 350 -31.20 4.30 8.99
N VAL A 351 -32.20 4.45 8.13
CA VAL A 351 -32.07 5.13 6.83
C VAL A 351 -32.62 6.56 6.93
N ASP A 352 -31.89 7.53 6.38
CA ASP A 352 -32.35 8.91 6.26
C ASP A 352 -33.64 8.95 5.41
N PRO A 353 -34.69 9.67 5.87
CA PRO A 353 -36.02 9.61 5.26
C PRO A 353 -36.08 10.05 3.81
N ARG A 354 -35.06 10.76 3.30
CA ARG A 354 -34.95 11.18 1.89
C ARG A 354 -34.59 10.05 0.93
N PHE A 355 -34.08 8.92 1.44
CA PHE A 355 -33.52 7.85 0.63
C PHE A 355 -34.23 6.52 0.86
N GLU A 356 -34.15 5.67 -0.15
CA GLU A 356 -34.47 4.26 -0.09
C GLU A 356 -33.20 3.43 -0.24
N VAL A 357 -33.14 2.33 0.51
CA VAL A 357 -32.07 1.32 0.42
C VAL A 357 -32.69 0.01 -0.03
N SER A 358 -32.21 -0.56 -1.12
CA SER A 358 -32.60 -1.88 -1.64
C SER A 358 -31.40 -2.81 -1.76
N LEU A 359 -31.64 -4.12 -1.78
CA LEU A 359 -30.60 -5.11 -2.03
C LEU A 359 -30.43 -5.27 -3.54
N PHE A 360 -29.23 -5.01 -4.06
CA PHE A 360 -28.92 -5.22 -5.48
C PHE A 360 -28.54 -6.68 -5.75
N ALA A 361 -27.66 -7.25 -4.90
CA ALA A 361 -27.18 -8.62 -5.00
C ALA A 361 -26.71 -9.13 -3.63
N SER A 362 -26.82 -10.43 -3.37
CA SER A 362 -26.25 -11.05 -2.17
C SER A 362 -25.67 -12.43 -2.45
N GLU A 363 -24.95 -12.95 -1.45
CA GLU A 363 -24.45 -14.32 -1.41
C GLU A 363 -25.56 -15.38 -1.55
N GLU A 364 -26.81 -15.04 -1.20
CA GLU A 364 -27.94 -15.98 -1.24
C GLU A 364 -28.32 -16.32 -2.69
N GLU A 365 -28.27 -15.32 -3.58
CA GLU A 365 -28.50 -15.51 -5.02
C GLU A 365 -27.23 -15.87 -5.78
N PHE A 366 -26.08 -15.29 -5.39
CA PHE A 366 -24.82 -15.42 -6.12
C PHE A 366 -23.69 -15.85 -5.17
N PRO A 367 -23.43 -17.16 -5.01
CA PRO A 367 -22.42 -17.68 -4.08
C PRO A 367 -21.00 -17.17 -4.32
N ASP A 368 -20.68 -16.75 -5.55
CA ASP A 368 -19.37 -16.17 -5.88
C ASP A 368 -19.20 -14.72 -5.38
N LEU A 369 -20.27 -14.04 -4.96
CA LEU A 369 -20.24 -12.74 -4.27
C LEU A 369 -19.85 -12.94 -2.79
N ALA A 370 -18.75 -13.64 -2.54
CA ALA A 370 -18.25 -13.93 -1.20
C ALA A 370 -17.18 -12.93 -0.79
N CYS A 371 -17.37 -12.25 0.34
CA CYS A 371 -16.43 -11.26 0.88
C CYS A 371 -15.98 -10.23 -0.19
N PRO A 372 -16.91 -9.46 -0.77
CA PRO A 372 -16.59 -8.48 -1.80
C PRO A 372 -15.77 -7.33 -1.20
N ILE A 373 -14.78 -6.86 -1.95
CA ILE A 373 -13.83 -5.85 -1.49
C ILE A 373 -14.00 -4.54 -2.25
N GLN A 374 -14.09 -4.59 -3.58
CA GLN A 374 -14.17 -3.39 -4.40
C GLN A 374 -15.10 -3.63 -5.61
N MET A 375 -15.74 -2.56 -6.10
CA MET A 375 -16.57 -2.61 -7.29
C MET A 375 -16.24 -1.53 -8.33
N ARG A 376 -16.44 -1.84 -9.61
CA ARG A 376 -16.28 -0.91 -10.75
C ARG A 376 -17.39 -1.14 -11.78
N TRP A 377 -17.59 -0.16 -12.66
CA TRP A 377 -18.51 -0.27 -13.78
C TRP A 377 -17.76 -0.25 -15.10
N ASP A 378 -18.10 -1.16 -16.00
CA ASP A 378 -17.57 -1.15 -17.38
C ASP A 378 -18.37 -0.19 -18.29
N GLY A 379 -17.90 -0.01 -19.53
CA GLY A 379 -18.56 0.87 -20.51
C GLY A 379 -19.91 0.37 -21.01
N LEU A 380 -20.28 -0.88 -20.68
CA LEU A 380 -21.60 -1.47 -20.97
C LEU A 380 -22.58 -1.25 -19.81
N GLY A 381 -22.12 -0.72 -18.69
CA GLY A 381 -22.93 -0.51 -17.50
C GLY A 381 -23.15 -1.77 -16.66
N ARG A 382 -22.25 -2.75 -16.73
CA ARG A 382 -22.23 -3.93 -15.84
C ARG A 382 -21.37 -3.67 -14.61
N MET A 383 -21.75 -4.20 -13.45
CA MET A 383 -20.97 -4.06 -12.22
C MET A 383 -19.95 -5.19 -12.13
N TRP A 384 -18.70 -4.86 -11.87
CA TRP A 384 -17.62 -5.80 -11.62
C TRP A 384 -17.26 -5.74 -10.15
N VAL A 385 -17.01 -6.88 -9.52
CA VAL A 385 -16.73 -6.98 -8.08
C VAL A 385 -15.54 -7.90 -7.84
N SER A 386 -14.56 -7.46 -7.04
CA SER A 386 -13.51 -8.34 -6.53
C SER A 386 -13.98 -9.02 -5.23
N CYS A 387 -13.81 -10.33 -5.16
CA CYS A 387 -14.31 -11.18 -4.07
C CYS A 387 -13.15 -12.00 -3.51
N SER A 388 -12.96 -12.01 -2.19
CA SER A 388 -11.82 -12.68 -1.56
C SER A 388 -12.20 -13.63 -0.43
N THR A 389 -12.03 -14.92 -0.68
CA THR A 389 -12.17 -15.99 0.31
C THR A 389 -10.81 -16.42 0.88
N THR A 390 -9.73 -16.03 0.20
CA THR A 390 -8.33 -16.25 0.58
C THR A 390 -7.87 -15.23 1.62
N TYR A 391 -8.51 -14.06 1.69
CA TYR A 391 -8.17 -13.05 2.68
C TYR A 391 -8.17 -13.61 4.12
N PRO A 392 -7.14 -13.29 4.93
CA PRO A 392 -6.09 -12.31 4.67
C PRO A 392 -4.79 -12.86 4.06
N HIS A 393 -4.66 -14.19 3.90
CA HIS A 393 -3.52 -14.84 3.23
C HIS A 393 -3.76 -16.34 3.00
N VAL A 394 -2.94 -16.95 2.14
CA VAL A 394 -2.94 -18.39 1.83
C VAL A 394 -2.41 -19.23 2.99
N TYR A 395 -3.14 -20.27 3.37
CA TYR A 395 -2.68 -21.28 4.34
C TYR A 395 -2.09 -22.52 3.66
N PRO A 396 -1.17 -23.25 4.32
CA PRO A 396 -0.65 -24.51 3.80
C PRO A 396 -1.77 -25.49 3.42
N GLY A 397 -1.64 -26.12 2.26
CA GLY A 397 -2.66 -27.02 1.70
C GLY A 397 -3.80 -26.32 0.97
N GLN A 398 -3.78 -24.98 0.89
CA GLN A 398 -4.71 -24.16 0.12
C GLN A 398 -3.98 -23.46 -1.02
N SER A 399 -4.72 -23.06 -2.04
CA SER A 399 -4.27 -22.19 -3.12
C SER A 399 -5.14 -20.94 -3.16
N PRO A 400 -4.62 -19.80 -3.64
CA PRO A 400 -5.46 -18.64 -3.95
C PRO A 400 -6.61 -19.03 -4.87
N ASN A 401 -7.82 -18.57 -4.56
CA ASN A 401 -9.02 -18.85 -5.35
C ASN A 401 -9.98 -17.65 -5.39
N ASP A 402 -9.44 -16.45 -5.24
CA ASP A 402 -10.24 -15.23 -5.28
C ASP A 402 -10.63 -14.89 -6.73
N LYS A 403 -11.69 -14.11 -6.87
CA LYS A 403 -12.38 -13.91 -8.15
C LYS A 403 -12.67 -12.45 -8.44
N ILE A 404 -12.79 -12.14 -9.72
CA ILE A 404 -13.52 -10.97 -10.21
C ILE A 404 -14.77 -11.49 -10.90
N ILE A 405 -15.94 -11.06 -10.42
CA ILE A 405 -17.25 -11.41 -10.97
C ILE A 405 -17.90 -10.20 -11.64
N ILE A 406 -18.84 -10.46 -12.55
CA ILE A 406 -19.66 -9.47 -13.22
C ILE A 406 -21.12 -9.71 -12.81
N LEU A 407 -21.77 -8.67 -12.30
CA LEU A 407 -23.19 -8.62 -11.96
C LEU A 407 -23.94 -7.77 -12.98
N GLU A 408 -25.06 -8.28 -13.48
CA GLU A 408 -25.87 -7.64 -14.54
C GLU A 408 -27.33 -7.50 -14.09
N ASP A 409 -27.89 -6.29 -14.23
CA ASP A 409 -29.31 -5.95 -14.11
C ASP A 409 -29.90 -5.91 -15.53
N ILE A 410 -30.48 -7.02 -15.95
CA ILE A 410 -30.89 -7.28 -17.34
C ILE A 410 -32.23 -6.60 -17.61
N ASP A 411 -33.17 -6.70 -16.67
CA ASP A 411 -34.52 -6.14 -16.81
C ASP A 411 -34.64 -4.68 -16.33
N LYS A 412 -33.58 -4.14 -15.72
CA LYS A 412 -33.44 -2.74 -15.29
C LYS A 412 -34.34 -2.39 -14.11
N ASP A 413 -34.68 -3.36 -13.26
CA ASP A 413 -35.46 -3.14 -12.04
C ASP A 413 -34.61 -2.62 -10.85
N GLY A 414 -33.29 -2.57 -11.00
CA GLY A 414 -32.37 -2.17 -9.93
C GLY A 414 -31.92 -3.31 -9.02
N LYS A 415 -32.07 -4.57 -9.47
CA LYS A 415 -31.52 -5.80 -8.89
C LYS A 415 -30.62 -6.50 -9.93
N ALA A 416 -29.63 -7.25 -9.48
CA ALA A 416 -28.87 -8.13 -10.37
C ALA A 416 -29.64 -9.43 -10.65
N ASP A 417 -29.71 -9.79 -11.93
CA ASP A 417 -30.33 -11.03 -12.42
C ASP A 417 -29.31 -12.14 -12.70
N LYS A 418 -28.07 -11.74 -12.99
CA LYS A 418 -27.03 -12.65 -13.46
C LYS A 418 -25.68 -12.31 -12.83
N SER A 419 -24.93 -13.37 -12.51
CA SER A 419 -23.52 -13.31 -12.12
C SER A 419 -22.67 -14.21 -13.02
N SER A 420 -21.47 -13.76 -13.40
CA SER A 420 -20.48 -14.56 -14.12
C SER A 420 -19.06 -14.30 -13.61
N ILE A 421 -18.24 -15.34 -13.51
CA ILE A 421 -16.82 -15.23 -13.16
C ILE A 421 -16.04 -14.80 -14.41
N TRP A 422 -15.35 -13.66 -14.32
CA TRP A 422 -14.47 -13.15 -15.38
C TRP A 422 -13.00 -13.55 -15.16
N ALA A 423 -12.52 -13.51 -13.92
CA ALA A 423 -11.20 -14.00 -13.54
C ALA A 423 -11.25 -14.80 -12.24
N GLU A 424 -10.40 -15.80 -12.14
CA GLU A 424 -10.26 -16.68 -10.97
C GLU A 424 -8.79 -16.99 -10.65
N GLY A 425 -8.55 -17.67 -9.53
CA GLY A 425 -7.20 -17.98 -9.06
C GLY A 425 -6.41 -16.76 -8.59
N LEU A 426 -7.10 -15.68 -8.20
CA LEU A 426 -6.47 -14.45 -7.72
C LEU A 426 -6.01 -14.61 -6.26
N ASN A 427 -4.97 -13.86 -5.88
CA ASN A 427 -4.44 -13.82 -4.52
C ASN A 427 -4.73 -12.48 -3.83
N VAL A 428 -5.82 -12.42 -3.07
CA VAL A 428 -6.24 -11.27 -2.27
C VAL A 428 -6.37 -10.00 -3.15
N PRO A 429 -7.31 -9.97 -4.11
CA PRO A 429 -7.50 -8.85 -5.04
C PRO A 429 -8.18 -7.66 -4.37
N LEU A 430 -7.37 -6.81 -3.77
CA LEU A 430 -7.80 -5.69 -2.94
C LEU A 430 -8.34 -4.50 -3.74
N SER A 431 -7.98 -4.41 -5.02
CA SER A 431 -8.30 -3.30 -5.91
C SER A 431 -8.15 -3.69 -7.37
N PHE A 432 -8.94 -3.08 -8.24
CA PHE A 432 -8.78 -3.21 -9.68
C PHE A 432 -9.31 -1.99 -10.45
N GLU A 433 -8.82 -1.79 -11.67
CA GLU A 433 -9.33 -0.77 -12.60
C GLU A 433 -9.09 -1.16 -14.06
N PHE A 434 -9.99 -0.73 -14.95
CA PHE A 434 -9.93 -1.02 -16.38
C PHE A 434 -8.86 -0.17 -17.09
N GLY A 435 -8.18 -0.76 -18.08
CA GLY A 435 -7.29 -0.05 -19.00
C GLY A 435 -6.54 -1.01 -19.93
N ASN A 436 -6.01 -0.50 -21.03
CA ASN A 436 -5.30 -1.30 -22.05
C ASN A 436 -6.15 -2.47 -22.62
N GLY A 437 -7.47 -2.28 -22.69
CA GLY A 437 -8.45 -3.31 -23.06
C GLY A 437 -8.58 -4.48 -22.09
N GLY A 438 -8.05 -4.36 -20.86
CA GLY A 438 -8.15 -5.37 -19.80
C GLY A 438 -8.35 -4.73 -18.42
N VAL A 439 -7.83 -5.38 -17.38
CA VAL A 439 -7.96 -4.97 -15.99
C VAL A 439 -6.61 -5.07 -15.27
N TYR A 440 -6.22 -4.00 -14.59
CA TYR A 440 -5.13 -4.02 -13.63
C TYR A 440 -5.68 -4.41 -12.25
N VAL A 441 -5.03 -5.37 -11.58
CA VAL A 441 -5.47 -5.95 -10.30
C VAL A 441 -4.32 -5.91 -9.30
N SER A 442 -4.58 -5.57 -8.05
CA SER A 442 -3.58 -5.73 -6.98
C SER A 442 -3.52 -7.19 -6.51
N GLU A 443 -2.33 -7.78 -6.51
CA GLU A 443 -2.05 -9.15 -6.03
C GLU A 443 -0.68 -9.18 -5.37
N GLU A 444 -0.56 -8.63 -4.15
CA GLU A 444 0.74 -8.40 -3.50
C GLU A 444 1.70 -9.61 -3.55
N PRO A 445 2.98 -9.41 -3.93
CA PRO A 445 3.68 -8.13 -4.15
C PRO A 445 3.53 -7.57 -5.58
N HIS A 446 2.53 -8.03 -6.33
CA HIS A 446 2.35 -7.75 -7.75
C HIS A 446 1.23 -6.72 -8.00
N MET A 447 1.39 -5.98 -9.08
CA MET A 447 0.27 -5.47 -9.86
C MET A 447 0.17 -6.37 -11.10
N THR A 448 -0.96 -7.05 -11.25
CA THR A 448 -1.23 -7.99 -12.35
C THR A 448 -2.08 -7.31 -13.41
N PHE A 449 -1.81 -7.57 -14.68
CA PHE A 449 -2.67 -7.21 -15.80
C PHE A 449 -3.36 -8.46 -16.35
N LEU A 450 -4.68 -8.40 -16.46
CA LEU A 450 -5.53 -9.48 -16.95
C LEU A 450 -6.30 -9.00 -18.18
N LYS A 451 -6.46 -9.86 -19.18
CA LYS A 451 -7.22 -9.53 -20.40
C LYS A 451 -7.92 -10.76 -20.95
N ASP A 452 -9.11 -10.54 -21.50
CA ASP A 452 -9.79 -11.49 -22.38
C ASP A 452 -9.32 -11.21 -23.81
N THR A 453 -8.52 -12.11 -24.39
CA THR A 453 -7.95 -11.94 -25.73
C THR A 453 -8.76 -12.62 -26.83
N ASN A 454 -9.74 -13.47 -26.46
CA ASN A 454 -10.52 -14.26 -27.40
C ASN A 454 -12.02 -13.88 -27.44
N GLY A 455 -12.49 -13.07 -26.48
CA GLY A 455 -13.84 -12.53 -26.40
C GLY A 455 -14.88 -13.46 -25.76
N ASP A 456 -14.47 -14.51 -25.05
CA ASP A 456 -15.37 -15.46 -24.38
C ASP A 456 -15.91 -14.96 -23.03
N GLY A 457 -15.50 -13.76 -22.60
CA GLY A 457 -15.90 -13.17 -21.33
C GLY A 457 -15.06 -13.66 -20.15
N LYS A 458 -13.88 -14.23 -20.38
CA LYS A 458 -12.94 -14.65 -19.34
C LYS A 458 -11.52 -14.15 -19.62
N ALA A 459 -10.79 -13.83 -18.56
CA ALA A 459 -9.38 -13.48 -18.69
C ALA A 459 -8.55 -14.72 -19.04
N ASP A 460 -7.82 -14.67 -20.16
CA ASP A 460 -6.90 -15.72 -20.64
C ASP A 460 -5.43 -15.26 -20.67
N LEU A 461 -5.19 -13.96 -20.68
CA LEU A 461 -3.86 -13.36 -20.52
C LEU A 461 -3.64 -12.94 -19.06
N ARG A 462 -2.46 -13.27 -18.53
CA ARG A 462 -1.99 -12.81 -17.21
C ARG A 462 -0.53 -12.35 -17.30
N GLU A 463 -0.29 -11.08 -17.02
CA GLU A 463 1.04 -10.48 -16.99
C GLU A 463 1.29 -9.75 -15.67
N ILE A 464 2.56 -9.63 -15.29
CA ILE A 464 2.98 -8.89 -14.07
C ILE A 464 3.79 -7.67 -14.51
N PRO A 465 3.14 -6.53 -14.82
CA PRO A 465 3.84 -5.29 -15.19
C PRO A 465 4.73 -4.75 -14.08
N LEU A 466 4.29 -4.81 -12.82
CA LEU A 466 5.04 -4.32 -11.66
C LEU A 466 5.06 -5.35 -10.53
N THR A 467 6.19 -5.42 -9.83
CA THR A 467 6.40 -6.31 -8.69
C THR A 467 7.31 -5.66 -7.67
N GLY A 468 7.24 -6.13 -6.42
CA GLY A 468 8.09 -5.66 -5.34
C GLY A 468 7.40 -4.72 -4.35
N PHE A 469 6.07 -4.63 -4.43
CA PHE A 469 5.28 -3.97 -3.41
C PHE A 469 5.34 -4.69 -2.06
N GLY A 470 5.04 -3.97 -0.98
CA GLY A 470 4.98 -4.49 0.37
C GLY A 470 4.02 -5.69 0.48
N CYS A 471 4.25 -6.52 1.49
CA CYS A 471 3.40 -7.68 1.83
C CYS A 471 3.18 -7.78 3.35
N GLU A 472 3.60 -6.76 4.10
CA GLU A 472 3.71 -6.83 5.55
C GLU A 472 2.35 -6.81 6.26
N ASP A 473 1.33 -6.19 5.68
CA ASP A 473 -0.05 -6.19 6.20
C ASP A 473 -1.05 -6.00 5.04
N SER A 474 -1.90 -7.01 4.82
CA SER A 474 -2.92 -7.05 3.76
C SER A 474 -4.03 -6.00 3.92
N HIS A 475 -4.18 -5.33 5.07
CA HIS A 475 -5.09 -4.18 5.20
C HIS A 475 -4.49 -2.87 4.71
N HIS A 476 -3.17 -2.79 4.70
CA HIS A 476 -2.42 -1.57 4.37
C HIS A 476 -1.91 -1.58 2.94
N ALA A 477 -2.27 -2.64 2.21
CA ALA A 477 -1.78 -3.08 0.92
C ALA A 477 -2.19 -2.18 -0.24
N LEU A 478 -1.71 -2.54 -1.44
CA LEU A 478 -2.09 -1.88 -2.69
C LEU A 478 -3.61 -1.82 -2.88
N HIS A 479 -4.15 -0.63 -2.67
CA HIS A 479 -5.58 -0.33 -2.75
C HIS A 479 -5.86 0.90 -3.63
N ASP A 480 -7.15 1.13 -3.91
CA ASP A 480 -7.71 2.30 -4.61
C ASP A 480 -7.12 2.59 -6.00
N PHE A 481 -7.16 1.62 -6.91
CA PHE A 481 -6.78 1.84 -8.29
C PHE A 481 -7.82 2.78 -8.90
N ALA A 482 -7.39 3.96 -9.30
CA ALA A 482 -8.25 4.99 -9.88
C ALA A 482 -7.47 5.80 -10.92
N TRP A 483 -8.11 6.12 -12.03
CA TRP A 483 -7.53 7.06 -12.98
C TRP A 483 -7.68 8.49 -12.47
N THR A 484 -6.59 9.26 -12.47
CA THR A 484 -6.69 10.70 -12.32
C THR A 484 -7.45 11.29 -13.50
N PRO A 485 -8.10 12.46 -13.35
CA PRO A 485 -8.78 13.13 -14.45
C PRO A 485 -7.90 13.31 -15.69
N ASP A 486 -6.59 13.50 -15.48
CA ASP A 486 -5.59 13.74 -16.52
C ASP A 486 -4.89 12.48 -17.04
N GLY A 487 -4.98 11.32 -16.39
CA GLY A 487 -4.66 10.03 -17.03
C GLY A 487 -3.58 9.17 -16.39
N ASP A 488 -3.14 9.45 -15.17
CA ASP A 488 -2.33 8.53 -14.37
C ASP A 488 -3.22 7.49 -13.69
N LEU A 489 -2.80 6.22 -13.67
CA LEU A 489 -3.39 5.25 -12.75
C LEU A 489 -2.75 5.43 -11.39
N ILE A 490 -3.49 5.99 -10.44
CA ILE A 490 -3.00 6.17 -9.08
C ILE A 490 -3.43 5.02 -8.17
N PHE A 491 -2.58 4.75 -7.20
CA PHE A 491 -2.80 3.79 -6.12
C PHE A 491 -1.84 4.09 -4.98
N ARG A 492 -1.99 3.38 -3.86
CA ARG A 492 -1.16 3.62 -2.67
C ARG A 492 -1.05 2.38 -1.80
N GLU A 493 -0.09 2.47 -0.88
CA GLU A 493 0.07 1.57 0.25
C GLU A 493 0.23 2.39 1.54
N SER A 494 0.18 1.72 2.69
CA SER A 494 0.14 2.34 4.00
C SER A 494 1.26 1.84 4.93
N ILE A 495 1.16 2.09 6.24
CA ILE A 495 2.18 1.75 7.23
C ILE A 495 2.59 0.27 7.23
N PHE A 496 3.83 0.03 7.66
CA PHE A 496 4.54 -1.25 7.73
C PHE A 496 5.29 -1.70 6.47
N HIS A 497 4.95 -1.17 5.30
CA HIS A 497 5.51 -1.64 4.03
C HIS A 497 6.88 -1.12 3.68
N HIS A 498 7.64 -1.94 2.96
CA HIS A 498 8.95 -1.63 2.38
C HIS A 498 8.95 -2.01 0.90
N THR A 499 8.35 -1.16 0.08
CA THR A 499 8.23 -1.38 -1.35
C THR A 499 9.51 -1.07 -2.09
N GLN A 500 9.81 -1.93 -3.07
CA GLN A 500 11.02 -1.93 -3.88
C GLN A 500 10.70 -2.43 -5.29
N VAL A 501 10.37 -1.52 -6.21
CA VAL A 501 9.98 -1.84 -7.59
C VAL A 501 11.09 -1.44 -8.55
N GLU A 502 11.57 -2.36 -9.38
CA GLU A 502 12.45 -2.00 -10.50
C GLU A 502 11.65 -1.50 -11.69
N THR A 503 12.19 -0.51 -12.40
CA THR A 503 11.60 0.03 -13.63
C THR A 503 12.71 0.31 -14.65
N PRO A 504 12.37 0.54 -15.92
CA PRO A 504 13.34 1.01 -16.93
C PRO A 504 13.99 2.35 -16.56
N TYR A 505 13.42 3.10 -15.61
CA TYR A 505 13.88 4.39 -15.14
C TYR A 505 14.64 4.32 -13.80
N GLY A 506 14.85 3.11 -13.28
CA GLY A 506 15.52 2.85 -12.01
C GLY A 506 14.59 2.34 -10.91
N PRO A 507 15.14 2.07 -9.72
CA PRO A 507 14.35 1.56 -8.60
C PRO A 507 13.45 2.64 -7.99
N VAL A 508 12.19 2.30 -7.75
CA VAL A 508 11.19 3.09 -7.02
C VAL A 508 10.98 2.45 -5.66
N ARG A 509 11.19 3.22 -4.58
CA ARG A 509 11.14 2.70 -3.21
C ARG A 509 10.21 3.51 -2.32
N GLN A 510 9.52 2.83 -1.42
CA GLN A 510 8.69 3.43 -0.37
C GLN A 510 8.98 2.75 0.97
N GLN A 511 8.71 3.49 2.05
CA GLN A 511 8.74 2.95 3.40
C GLN A 511 7.56 3.48 4.20
N ASN A 512 6.87 2.63 4.98
CA ASN A 512 5.74 2.98 5.85
C ASN A 512 4.53 3.63 5.18
N SER A 513 4.49 3.81 3.86
CA SER A 513 3.36 4.26 3.02
C SER A 513 3.82 5.25 1.97
N GLY A 514 3.14 5.26 0.83
CA GLY A 514 3.28 6.28 -0.20
C GLY A 514 2.21 6.13 -1.27
N TRP A 515 2.12 7.15 -2.12
CA TRP A 515 1.32 7.10 -3.32
C TRP A 515 2.17 6.76 -4.52
N PHE A 516 1.54 6.19 -5.52
CA PHE A 516 2.12 5.88 -6.80
C PHE A 516 1.23 6.41 -7.92
N ALA A 517 1.85 6.92 -8.98
CA ALA A 517 1.22 7.23 -10.25
C ALA A 517 1.89 6.36 -11.32
N TRP A 518 1.09 5.60 -12.05
CA TRP A 518 1.53 4.69 -13.10
C TRP A 518 1.04 5.16 -14.46
N GLU A 519 1.97 5.29 -15.41
CA GLU A 519 1.72 5.60 -16.83
C GLU A 519 1.99 4.32 -17.64
N PRO A 520 0.98 3.47 -17.92
CA PRO A 520 1.24 2.12 -18.43
C PRO A 520 1.93 2.08 -19.78
N LYS A 521 1.54 2.94 -20.73
CA LYS A 521 2.15 3.01 -22.07
C LYS A 521 3.63 3.37 -22.03
N LEU A 522 4.07 4.10 -21.01
CA LEU A 522 5.47 4.50 -20.81
C LEU A 522 6.20 3.59 -19.83
N HIS A 523 5.51 2.63 -19.22
CA HIS A 523 5.99 1.84 -18.09
C HIS A 523 6.67 2.68 -16.98
N LYS A 524 6.14 3.87 -16.71
CA LYS A 524 6.72 4.81 -15.75
C LYS A 524 5.93 4.82 -14.45
N LEU A 525 6.61 4.44 -13.36
CA LEU A 525 6.08 4.50 -12.00
C LEU A 525 6.71 5.67 -11.26
N THR A 526 5.88 6.56 -10.75
CA THR A 526 6.31 7.72 -9.95
C THR A 526 5.78 7.57 -8.53
N ALA A 527 6.67 7.64 -7.54
CA ALA A 527 6.31 7.66 -6.12
C ALA A 527 6.23 9.10 -5.60
N PHE A 528 5.23 9.38 -4.76
CA PHE A 528 4.99 10.71 -4.20
C PHE A 528 4.26 10.67 -2.86
N GLY A 529 4.27 11.78 -2.13
CA GLY A 529 3.48 11.98 -0.93
C GLY A 529 3.83 11.07 0.25
N THR A 530 5.03 10.50 0.30
CA THR A 530 5.45 9.58 1.37
C THR A 530 5.47 10.27 2.74
N HIS A 531 4.72 9.75 3.70
CA HIS A 531 4.75 10.14 5.10
C HIS A 531 4.03 9.06 5.89
N PRO A 532 4.35 8.76 7.17
CA PRO A 532 3.67 7.68 7.90
C PRO A 532 2.15 7.92 7.99
N SER A 533 1.40 7.29 7.10
CA SER A 533 -0.05 7.40 6.93
C SER A 533 -0.71 6.07 7.25
N THR A 534 -1.98 6.13 7.68
CA THR A 534 -2.73 4.91 8.02
C THR A 534 -3.58 4.45 6.83
N ASN A 535 -4.54 3.55 7.07
CA ASN A 535 -5.14 2.68 6.08
C ASN A 535 -5.50 3.36 4.73
N PRO A 536 -5.15 2.75 3.59
CA PRO A 536 -5.20 3.38 2.28
C PRO A 536 -6.51 3.07 1.53
N TRP A 537 -7.62 3.70 1.91
CA TRP A 537 -8.90 3.40 1.24
C TRP A 537 -9.67 4.66 0.80
N GLY A 538 -10.53 4.50 -0.20
CA GLY A 538 -11.45 5.51 -0.70
C GLY A 538 -10.73 6.66 -1.41
N VAL A 539 -10.68 6.60 -2.75
CA VAL A 539 -10.17 7.67 -3.64
C VAL A 539 -11.26 8.12 -4.58
N THR A 540 -11.44 9.43 -4.70
CA THR A 540 -12.27 10.06 -5.74
C THR A 540 -11.75 11.46 -6.07
N PHE A 541 -12.39 12.12 -7.04
CA PHE A 541 -12.05 13.46 -7.46
C PHE A 541 -13.29 14.35 -7.50
N ASP A 542 -13.14 15.61 -7.13
CA ASP A 542 -14.21 16.60 -7.33
C ASP A 542 -14.32 17.03 -8.79
N ASP A 543 -15.29 17.92 -9.09
CA ASP A 543 -15.59 18.40 -10.44
C ASP A 543 -14.37 19.05 -11.14
N TRP A 544 -13.45 19.62 -10.36
CA TRP A 544 -12.23 20.30 -10.83
C TRP A 544 -10.97 19.45 -10.67
N GLY A 545 -11.15 18.16 -10.37
CA GLY A 545 -10.08 17.17 -10.33
C GLY A 545 -9.25 17.23 -9.06
N GLN A 546 -9.72 17.84 -7.98
CA GLN A 546 -9.03 17.75 -6.69
C GLN A 546 -9.09 16.32 -6.15
N HIS A 547 -7.94 15.77 -5.79
CA HIS A 547 -7.83 14.42 -5.27
C HIS A 547 -8.29 14.39 -3.81
N VAL A 548 -9.31 13.57 -3.53
CA VAL A 548 -9.84 13.29 -2.20
C VAL A 548 -9.51 11.86 -1.79
N ALA A 549 -9.02 11.66 -0.56
CA ALA A 549 -8.75 10.33 0.00
C ALA A 549 -9.23 10.21 1.46
N SER A 550 -9.20 9.04 2.09
CA SER A 550 -9.54 8.93 3.52
C SER A 550 -8.48 9.52 4.47
N TYR A 551 -7.21 9.31 4.12
CA TYR A 551 -6.06 9.76 4.91
C TYR A 551 -4.94 10.16 3.96
N PRO A 552 -4.71 11.46 3.71
CA PRO A 552 -5.45 12.63 4.20
C PRO A 552 -6.68 12.94 3.34
N ILE A 553 -7.60 13.80 3.83
CA ILE A 553 -8.84 14.15 3.11
C ILE A 553 -8.57 14.90 1.81
N PHE A 554 -7.94 16.07 1.86
CA PHE A 554 -7.53 16.81 0.66
C PHE A 554 -6.16 16.32 0.18
N ALA A 555 -6.17 15.16 -0.46
CA ALA A 555 -4.96 14.46 -0.90
C ALA A 555 -4.14 15.24 -1.94
N SER A 556 -4.74 16.17 -2.71
CA SER A 556 -4.01 17.06 -3.63
C SER A 556 -2.79 17.73 -2.97
N ALA A 557 -2.91 18.16 -1.71
CA ALA A 557 -1.82 18.83 -0.98
C ALA A 557 -0.59 17.95 -0.71
N HIS A 558 -0.72 16.64 -0.93
CA HIS A 558 0.31 15.63 -0.66
C HIS A 558 0.99 15.14 -1.94
N HIS A 559 0.81 15.81 -3.07
CA HIS A 559 1.31 15.33 -4.37
C HIS A 559 2.77 15.70 -4.68
N ALA A 560 3.49 16.37 -3.77
CA ALA A 560 4.91 16.61 -3.95
C ALA A 560 5.69 15.30 -4.08
N LEU A 561 6.71 15.29 -4.96
CA LEU A 561 7.59 14.13 -5.10
C LEU A 561 8.34 13.85 -3.80
N ASP A 562 8.65 12.57 -3.59
CA ASP A 562 9.26 12.11 -2.34
C ASP A 562 10.67 12.69 -2.12
N PRO A 563 11.09 12.84 -0.85
CA PRO A 563 12.49 13.13 -0.52
C PRO A 563 13.41 11.96 -0.93
N PRO A 564 14.74 12.15 -0.89
CA PRO A 564 15.68 11.06 -1.13
C PRO A 564 15.44 9.90 -0.14
N TYR A 565 15.18 8.70 -0.66
CA TYR A 565 15.01 7.50 0.16
C TYR A 565 16.24 7.27 1.08
N PRO A 566 16.07 6.87 2.36
CA PRO A 566 14.84 6.45 3.04
C PRO A 566 14.12 7.57 3.81
N GLU A 567 14.41 8.85 3.54
CA GLU A 567 13.67 9.93 4.17
C GLU A 567 12.18 9.87 3.79
N GLN A 568 11.33 10.45 4.63
CA GLN A 568 9.92 10.66 4.32
C GLN A 568 9.53 12.12 4.52
N HIS A 569 8.45 12.57 3.89
CA HIS A 569 7.90 13.88 4.19
C HIS A 569 7.51 13.98 5.67
N PRO A 570 7.54 15.20 6.24
CA PRO A 570 7.01 15.43 7.57
C PRO A 570 5.56 14.98 7.65
N ARG A 571 5.15 14.49 8.83
CA ARG A 571 3.73 14.21 9.09
C ARG A 571 2.92 15.50 8.94
N PRO A 572 1.75 15.46 8.29
CA PRO A 572 0.84 16.59 8.28
C PRO A 572 0.40 16.89 9.72
N SER A 573 0.29 18.18 10.04
CA SER A 573 -0.18 18.66 11.35
C SER A 573 -1.29 19.67 11.10
N GLY A 574 -2.38 19.56 11.86
CA GLY A 574 -3.56 20.43 11.73
C GLY A 574 -4.44 20.14 10.50
N LEU A 575 -4.15 19.12 9.69
CA LEU A 575 -4.94 18.75 8.52
C LEU A 575 -5.92 17.61 8.85
N GLN A 576 -7.13 17.68 8.28
CA GLN A 576 -8.16 16.65 8.48
C GLN A 576 -7.73 15.31 7.86
N ALA A 577 -7.86 14.24 8.64
CA ALA A 577 -7.60 12.87 8.20
C ALA A 577 -8.42 11.88 9.03
N TYR A 578 -8.82 10.75 8.44
CA TYR A 578 -9.64 9.74 9.10
C TYR A 578 -9.08 8.34 8.90
N SER A 579 -9.25 7.50 9.92
CA SER A 579 -9.08 6.06 9.78
C SER A 579 -10.44 5.39 9.60
N GLY A 580 -10.48 4.28 8.85
CA GLY A 580 -11.66 3.44 8.71
C GLY A 580 -12.74 3.95 7.76
N VAL A 581 -12.40 4.88 6.87
CA VAL A 581 -13.20 5.24 5.68
C VAL A 581 -12.75 4.36 4.54
N CYS A 582 -13.67 3.80 3.73
CA CYS A 582 -13.31 2.79 2.72
C CYS A 582 -13.72 3.13 1.27
N GLY A 583 -14.65 4.07 1.07
CA GLY A 583 -15.13 4.48 -0.25
C GLY A 583 -15.86 5.80 -0.18
N GLN A 584 -15.85 6.58 -1.26
CA GLN A 584 -16.44 7.93 -1.29
C GLN A 584 -16.76 8.39 -2.71
N GLU A 585 -17.80 9.20 -2.84
CA GLU A 585 -18.28 9.79 -4.11
C GLU A 585 -18.90 11.18 -3.90
N PHE A 586 -18.91 11.99 -4.96
CA PHE A 586 -19.62 13.26 -5.01
C PHE A 586 -20.99 13.09 -5.66
N ILE A 587 -22.01 13.76 -5.11
CA ILE A 587 -23.36 13.81 -5.67
C ILE A 587 -23.37 14.80 -6.83
N ASP A 588 -23.53 14.29 -8.05
CA ASP A 588 -23.57 15.10 -9.28
C ASP A 588 -24.65 14.63 -10.29
N PHE A 589 -25.41 13.59 -9.95
CA PHE A 589 -26.49 13.07 -10.78
C PHE A 589 -27.79 13.86 -10.61
N PRO A 590 -28.51 14.19 -11.70
CA PRO A 590 -29.65 15.10 -11.67
C PRO A 590 -30.89 14.55 -10.98
N ASN A 591 -30.97 13.24 -10.77
CA ASN A 591 -32.07 12.61 -10.02
C ASN A 591 -31.87 12.65 -8.50
N TRP A 592 -30.76 13.23 -8.01
CA TRP A 592 -30.56 13.56 -6.61
C TRP A 592 -31.07 14.98 -6.29
N PRO A 593 -31.58 15.23 -5.07
CA PRO A 593 -32.08 16.55 -4.69
C PRO A 593 -31.07 17.67 -4.94
N GLU A 594 -31.55 18.81 -5.45
CA GLU A 594 -30.72 19.94 -5.84
C GLU A 594 -29.85 20.45 -4.69
N GLU A 595 -30.38 20.46 -3.47
CA GLU A 595 -29.66 20.91 -2.28
C GLU A 595 -28.47 20.01 -1.89
N LEU A 596 -28.37 18.81 -2.48
CA LEU A 596 -27.30 17.85 -2.24
C LEU A 596 -26.22 17.84 -3.33
N GLN A 597 -26.43 18.53 -4.45
CA GLN A 597 -25.46 18.57 -5.55
C GLN A 597 -24.12 19.16 -5.06
N GLY A 598 -23.02 18.48 -5.38
CA GLY A 598 -21.67 18.81 -4.91
C GLY A 598 -21.34 18.37 -3.48
N MET A 599 -22.28 17.76 -2.74
CA MET A 599 -21.98 17.12 -1.47
C MET A 599 -21.25 15.78 -1.68
N MET A 600 -20.54 15.32 -0.66
CA MET A 600 -19.81 14.06 -0.66
C MET A 600 -20.55 13.02 0.17
N VAL A 601 -20.55 11.77 -0.28
CA VAL A 601 -20.97 10.61 0.49
C VAL A 601 -19.77 9.71 0.70
N LYS A 602 -19.60 9.18 1.90
CA LYS A 602 -18.54 8.19 2.16
C LYS A 602 -18.99 7.08 3.11
N VAL A 603 -18.32 5.95 3.00
CA VAL A 603 -18.55 4.80 3.88
C VAL A 603 -17.47 4.67 4.93
N ARG A 604 -17.90 4.39 6.16
CA ARG A 604 -17.04 4.21 7.31
C ARG A 604 -17.40 2.94 8.06
N TYR A 605 -16.39 2.14 8.36
CA TYR A 605 -16.53 0.92 9.14
C TYR A 605 -15.82 0.98 10.50
N LYS A 606 -15.13 2.06 10.91
CA LYS A 606 -14.53 2.13 12.27
C LYS A 606 -14.85 3.45 12.97
N SER A 607 -15.28 3.44 14.25
CA SER A 607 -15.71 2.31 15.10
C SER A 607 -17.15 1.85 14.86
N THR A 608 -17.89 2.59 14.05
CA THR A 608 -19.29 2.38 13.67
C THR A 608 -19.37 1.84 12.23
N ASN A 609 -20.57 1.54 11.74
CA ASN A 609 -20.80 1.17 10.34
C ASN A 609 -21.86 2.08 9.74
N ARG A 610 -21.44 3.03 8.92
CA ARG A 610 -22.32 4.09 8.40
C ARG A 610 -21.93 4.59 7.03
N VAL A 611 -22.91 5.18 6.36
CA VAL A 611 -22.80 5.90 5.08
C VAL A 611 -23.09 7.36 5.41
N GLU A 612 -22.07 8.21 5.36
CA GLU A 612 -22.10 9.59 5.83
C GLU A 612 -22.35 10.54 4.66
N LEU A 613 -23.19 11.56 4.86
CA LEU A 613 -23.36 12.70 3.96
C LEU A 613 -22.56 13.89 4.51
N LEU A 614 -21.77 14.54 3.66
CA LEU A 614 -20.85 15.61 4.02
C LEU A 614 -20.90 16.77 3.02
N LYS A 615 -20.65 17.99 3.50
CA LYS A 615 -20.33 19.14 2.63
C LYS A 615 -18.84 19.17 2.34
N TRP A 616 -18.50 19.44 1.08
CA TRP A 616 -17.14 19.74 0.64
C TRP A 616 -16.93 21.26 0.64
N LYS A 617 -16.11 21.76 1.56
CA LYS A 617 -15.94 23.19 1.79
C LYS A 617 -14.56 23.66 1.36
N GLU A 618 -14.54 24.51 0.35
CA GLU A 618 -13.34 25.27 -0.02
C GLU A 618 -13.04 26.35 1.03
N TYR A 619 -11.75 26.59 1.27
CA TYR A 619 -11.22 27.75 1.99
C TYR A 619 -9.96 28.27 1.26
N ASP A 620 -9.40 29.39 1.73
CA ASP A 620 -8.31 30.12 1.07
C ASP A 620 -7.12 29.29 0.54
N TYR A 621 -6.82 28.14 1.16
CA TYR A 621 -5.64 27.32 0.85
C TYR A 621 -5.94 25.83 0.62
N GLY A 622 -7.20 25.41 0.54
CA GLY A 622 -7.53 23.99 0.42
C GLY A 622 -9.02 23.69 0.59
N PHE A 623 -9.30 22.43 0.94
CA PHE A 623 -10.65 21.95 1.22
C PHE A 623 -10.72 21.21 2.54
N GLU A 624 -11.91 21.21 3.15
CA GLU A 624 -12.27 20.40 4.30
C GLU A 624 -13.65 19.78 4.11
N GLU A 625 -13.92 18.71 4.85
CA GLU A 625 -15.25 18.13 4.92
C GLU A 625 -16.00 18.58 6.18
N GLU A 626 -17.31 18.72 6.07
CA GLU A 626 -18.21 18.95 7.19
C GLU A 626 -19.31 17.89 7.20
N TYR A 627 -19.43 17.14 8.29
CA TYR A 627 -20.49 16.16 8.48
C TYR A 627 -21.89 16.82 8.47
N VAL A 628 -22.84 16.21 7.75
CA VAL A 628 -24.26 16.64 7.69
C VAL A 628 -25.16 15.64 8.40
N SER A 629 -25.24 14.40 7.89
CA SER A 629 -26.10 13.33 8.41
C SER A 629 -25.54 11.96 8.03
N ASP A 630 -26.19 10.89 8.52
CA ASP A 630 -25.96 9.53 8.05
C ASP A 630 -27.10 9.17 7.09
N ILE A 631 -26.78 8.74 5.86
CA ILE A 631 -27.73 8.14 4.92
C ILE A 631 -28.15 6.76 5.44
N ILE A 632 -27.18 5.99 5.92
CA ILE A 632 -27.38 4.69 6.59
C ILE A 632 -26.55 4.69 7.87
N PHE A 633 -27.17 4.31 8.97
CA PHE A 633 -26.48 3.87 10.19
C PHE A 633 -26.93 2.45 10.51
N SER A 634 -26.02 1.46 10.45
CA SER A 634 -26.37 0.09 10.87
C SER A 634 -26.18 -0.10 12.37
N THR A 635 -27.19 -0.71 12.99
CA THR A 635 -27.10 -1.16 14.39
C THR A 635 -26.38 -2.50 14.54
N ASN A 636 -26.13 -3.22 13.43
CA ASN A 636 -25.32 -4.42 13.41
C ASN A 636 -23.88 -4.11 12.98
N LEU A 637 -22.92 -4.62 13.76
CA LEU A 637 -21.51 -4.37 13.49
C LEU A 637 -20.88 -5.31 12.44
N SER A 638 -21.66 -6.29 11.95
CA SER A 638 -21.26 -7.22 10.88
C SER A 638 -21.37 -6.64 9.48
N PHE A 639 -22.20 -5.61 9.25
CA PHE A 639 -22.22 -4.82 8.01
C PHE A 639 -20.91 -4.03 7.89
N ILE A 640 -20.07 -4.30 6.91
CA ILE A 640 -18.78 -3.63 6.75
C ILE A 640 -18.76 -2.99 5.36
N PRO A 641 -19.15 -1.70 5.23
CA PRO A 641 -19.15 -1.05 3.94
C PRO A 641 -17.71 -0.69 3.55
N VAL A 642 -17.19 -1.37 2.53
CA VAL A 642 -15.79 -1.32 2.10
C VAL A 642 -15.57 -0.62 0.76
N ASP A 643 -16.63 -0.34 0.00
CA ASP A 643 -16.56 0.52 -1.19
C ASP A 643 -17.91 1.21 -1.44
N LEU A 644 -17.88 2.33 -2.15
CA LEU A 644 -19.05 3.12 -2.56
C LEU A 644 -18.82 3.68 -3.96
N ARG A 645 -19.75 3.47 -4.90
CA ARG A 645 -19.66 3.98 -6.28
C ARG A 645 -21.04 4.34 -6.83
N TYR A 646 -21.08 5.37 -7.67
CA TYR A 646 -22.24 5.61 -8.53
C TYR A 646 -22.34 4.55 -9.63
N GLY A 647 -23.54 4.04 -9.85
CA GLY A 647 -23.89 3.28 -11.05
C GLY A 647 -24.41 4.17 -12.18
N PRO A 648 -24.45 3.65 -13.41
CA PRO A 648 -24.75 4.43 -14.61
C PRO A 648 -26.14 5.06 -14.61
N ARG A 649 -27.08 4.55 -13.81
CA ARG A 649 -28.47 5.03 -13.73
C ARG A 649 -28.73 5.96 -12.53
N GLY A 650 -27.66 6.49 -11.93
CA GLY A 650 -27.74 7.53 -10.89
C GLY A 650 -28.04 7.05 -9.48
N ALA A 651 -28.03 5.73 -9.22
CA ALA A 651 -28.03 5.20 -7.86
C ALA A 651 -26.60 5.06 -7.33
N MET A 652 -26.42 5.19 -6.01
CA MET A 652 -25.18 4.80 -5.35
C MET A 652 -25.26 3.33 -4.93
N TYR A 653 -24.12 2.64 -4.96
CA TYR A 653 -24.01 1.25 -4.53
C TYR A 653 -22.97 1.14 -3.43
N ILE A 654 -23.20 0.26 -2.45
CA ILE A 654 -22.29 -0.05 -1.34
C ILE A 654 -21.84 -1.49 -1.47
N CYS A 655 -20.54 -1.70 -1.45
CA CYS A 655 -19.91 -3.01 -1.31
C CYS A 655 -19.82 -3.35 0.18
N ASP A 656 -20.58 -4.36 0.61
CA ASP A 656 -20.59 -4.85 1.98
C ASP A 656 -19.84 -6.19 2.05
N TRP A 657 -18.63 -6.15 2.62
CA TRP A 657 -17.82 -7.36 2.87
C TRP A 657 -18.63 -8.38 3.69
N TYR A 658 -19.40 -7.88 4.66
CA TYR A 658 -20.12 -8.61 5.69
C TYR A 658 -19.29 -9.61 6.51
N ASN A 659 -19.01 -9.31 7.77
CA ASN A 659 -18.31 -10.26 8.65
C ASN A 659 -18.62 -10.10 10.15
N PRO A 660 -19.00 -11.18 10.85
CA PRO A 660 -19.09 -11.20 12.31
C PRO A 660 -17.79 -10.81 13.03
N VAL A 661 -16.64 -11.16 12.45
CA VAL A 661 -15.31 -10.91 13.02
C VAL A 661 -14.62 -9.77 12.28
N LYS A 662 -14.46 -8.65 12.98
CA LYS A 662 -13.92 -7.40 12.44
C LYS A 662 -12.49 -7.12 12.93
N GLY A 663 -11.56 -6.97 12.00
CA GLY A 663 -10.17 -6.55 12.26
C GLY A 663 -9.18 -7.69 12.54
N HIS A 664 -7.89 -7.43 12.29
CA HIS A 664 -6.80 -8.42 12.43
C HIS A 664 -5.97 -8.28 13.70
N ALA A 665 -6.07 -7.16 14.43
CA ALA A 665 -5.29 -6.98 15.67
C ALA A 665 -6.02 -7.57 16.89
N GLN A 666 -7.34 -7.72 16.77
CA GLN A 666 -8.23 -8.10 17.86
C GLN A 666 -8.48 -9.61 17.93
N TYR A 667 -8.40 -10.31 16.79
CA TYR A 667 -8.67 -11.73 16.61
C TYR A 667 -7.51 -12.41 15.87
N SER A 668 -7.35 -13.73 16.03
CA SER A 668 -6.44 -14.50 15.17
C SER A 668 -6.86 -14.36 13.70
N LEU A 669 -5.90 -14.48 12.79
CA LEU A 669 -6.18 -14.50 11.35
C LEU A 669 -6.90 -15.78 10.93
N ARG A 670 -6.78 -16.86 11.73
CA ARG A 670 -7.44 -18.17 11.54
C ARG A 670 -8.69 -18.38 12.40
N ASP A 671 -9.22 -17.33 13.04
CA ASP A 671 -10.45 -17.43 13.84
C ASP A 671 -11.60 -17.98 12.98
N GLU A 672 -12.13 -19.15 13.36
CA GLU A 672 -13.13 -19.91 12.57
C GLU A 672 -14.46 -19.16 12.41
N ARG A 673 -14.72 -18.15 13.25
CA ARG A 673 -15.92 -17.30 13.15
C ARG A 673 -15.78 -16.20 12.10
N ARG A 674 -14.61 -16.05 11.46
CA ARG A 674 -14.45 -15.21 10.27
C ARG A 674 -15.23 -15.82 9.15
N ASP A 675 -16.30 -15.15 8.77
CA ASP A 675 -17.11 -15.58 7.64
C ASP A 675 -16.33 -15.41 6.33
N ARG A 676 -16.48 -16.37 5.41
CA ARG A 676 -15.79 -16.40 4.11
C ARG A 676 -16.76 -16.60 2.95
N LYS A 677 -18.04 -16.33 3.17
CA LYS A 677 -19.13 -16.70 2.25
C LYS A 677 -20.08 -15.55 1.96
N SER A 678 -20.34 -14.72 2.95
CA SER A 678 -21.32 -13.64 2.88
C SER A 678 -20.73 -12.44 2.16
N GLY A 679 -21.60 -11.69 1.48
CA GLY A 679 -21.19 -10.54 0.70
C GLY A 679 -22.37 -9.94 -0.05
N ARG A 680 -22.53 -8.62 0.07
CA ARG A 680 -23.75 -7.95 -0.38
C ARG A 680 -23.43 -6.68 -1.12
N ILE A 681 -24.27 -6.36 -2.11
CA ILE A 681 -24.30 -5.05 -2.74
C ILE A 681 -25.62 -4.39 -2.38
N TRP A 682 -25.55 -3.25 -1.68
CA TRP A 682 -26.71 -2.42 -1.38
C TRP A 682 -26.83 -1.28 -2.38
N ARG A 683 -28.04 -0.93 -2.78
CA ARG A 683 -28.36 0.20 -3.67
C ARG A 683 -29.05 1.30 -2.86
N ILE A 684 -28.63 2.54 -3.06
CA ILE A 684 -29.21 3.75 -2.47
C ILE A 684 -29.75 4.64 -3.60
N MET A 685 -30.99 5.08 -3.43
CA MET A 685 -31.66 6.01 -4.34
C MET A 685 -32.44 7.05 -3.52
N PRO A 686 -32.54 8.31 -3.95
CA PRO A 686 -33.54 9.22 -3.40
C PRO A 686 -34.94 8.63 -3.59
N LYS A 687 -35.81 8.79 -2.58
CA LYS A 687 -37.18 8.28 -2.68
C LYS A 687 -37.91 8.93 -3.85
N GLU A 688 -38.72 8.13 -4.54
CA GLU A 688 -39.55 8.57 -5.68
C GLU A 688 -38.74 9.08 -6.89
N ALA A 689 -37.41 9.03 -6.84
CA ALA A 689 -36.58 9.41 -7.97
C ALA A 689 -36.58 8.28 -9.01
N GLU A 690 -36.80 8.67 -10.27
CA GLU A 690 -36.65 7.77 -11.39
C GLU A 690 -35.17 7.55 -11.75
N PRO A 691 -34.78 6.35 -12.22
CA PRO A 691 -33.43 6.12 -12.73
C PRO A 691 -33.14 7.01 -13.94
N VAL A 692 -31.93 7.56 -14.03
CA VAL A 692 -31.52 8.29 -15.25
C VAL A 692 -31.24 7.33 -16.41
N ASN A 693 -31.45 7.82 -17.63
CA ASN A 693 -31.04 7.11 -18.84
C ASN A 693 -29.55 7.35 -19.09
N PRO A 694 -28.69 6.31 -18.97
CA PRO A 694 -27.26 6.49 -19.15
C PRO A 694 -26.92 6.77 -20.61
N PRO A 695 -25.93 7.63 -20.89
CA PRO A 695 -25.39 7.76 -22.24
C PRO A 695 -24.70 6.45 -22.66
N LYS A 696 -24.70 6.16 -23.95
CA LYS A 696 -23.93 5.04 -24.51
C LYS A 696 -22.44 5.40 -24.53
N ILE A 697 -21.61 4.57 -23.90
CA ILE A 697 -20.15 4.79 -23.82
C ILE A 697 -19.39 3.79 -24.69
N TYR A 698 -19.56 2.49 -24.41
CA TYR A 698 -18.87 1.46 -25.18
C TYR A 698 -19.25 1.48 -26.66
N GLY A 699 -18.23 1.44 -27.53
CA GLY A 699 -18.40 1.46 -28.98
C GLY A 699 -18.95 2.77 -29.56
N THR A 700 -18.93 3.85 -28.78
CA THR A 700 -19.36 5.19 -29.22
C THR A 700 -18.26 5.90 -30.01
N SER A 701 -18.63 6.76 -30.97
CA SER A 701 -17.64 7.49 -31.79
C SER A 701 -16.89 8.55 -30.98
N LEU A 702 -15.66 8.86 -31.37
CA LEU A 702 -14.83 9.88 -30.71
C LEU A 702 -15.55 11.24 -30.55
N PRO A 703 -16.24 11.83 -31.55
CA PRO A 703 -16.97 13.09 -31.36
C PRO A 703 -18.06 13.01 -30.29
N GLN A 704 -18.76 11.87 -30.21
CA GLN A 704 -19.78 11.65 -29.19
C GLN A 704 -19.16 11.48 -27.79
N LEU A 705 -18.05 10.74 -27.67
CA LEU A 705 -17.29 10.63 -26.41
C LEU A 705 -16.79 11.99 -25.93
N LEU A 706 -16.26 12.82 -26.83
CA LEU A 706 -15.86 14.20 -26.51
C LEU A 706 -17.07 15.04 -26.04
N ASN A 707 -18.25 14.83 -26.61
CA ASN A 707 -19.45 15.52 -26.13
C ASN A 707 -19.87 15.07 -24.71
N LEU A 708 -19.61 13.82 -24.32
CA LEU A 708 -19.83 13.35 -22.95
C LEU A 708 -18.93 14.07 -21.93
N LEU A 709 -17.79 14.64 -22.35
CA LEU A 709 -16.94 15.45 -21.47
C LEU A 709 -17.61 16.75 -20.98
N LYS A 710 -18.76 17.14 -21.56
CA LYS A 710 -19.55 18.31 -21.12
C LYS A 710 -20.51 18.00 -19.97
N GLN A 711 -20.77 16.73 -19.69
CA GLN A 711 -21.76 16.29 -18.71
C GLN A 711 -21.34 16.69 -17.29
N PRO A 712 -22.30 17.08 -16.42
CA PRO A 712 -21.99 17.36 -15.01
C PRO A 712 -21.51 16.10 -14.28
N GLU A 713 -22.03 14.92 -14.61
CA GLU A 713 -21.71 13.66 -13.94
C GLU A 713 -20.25 13.25 -14.21
N TYR A 714 -19.43 13.28 -13.17
CA TYR A 714 -18.02 12.91 -13.22
C TYR A 714 -17.83 11.49 -13.75
N ARG A 715 -18.70 10.54 -13.38
CA ARG A 715 -18.55 9.13 -13.80
C ARG A 715 -18.77 8.91 -15.29
N TYR A 716 -19.66 9.66 -15.93
CA TYR A 716 -19.78 9.60 -17.40
C TYR A 716 -18.52 10.14 -18.09
N ARG A 717 -17.96 11.24 -17.59
CA ARG A 717 -16.68 11.79 -18.09
C ARG A 717 -15.52 10.82 -17.85
N TYR A 718 -15.46 10.20 -16.67
CA TYR A 718 -14.46 9.21 -16.31
C TYR A 718 -14.47 8.02 -17.27
N TRP A 719 -15.63 7.40 -17.48
CA TRP A 719 -15.76 6.26 -18.39
C TRP A 719 -15.49 6.65 -19.85
N ALA A 720 -15.94 7.82 -20.31
CA ALA A 720 -15.63 8.31 -21.65
C ALA A 720 -14.12 8.50 -21.87
N LYS A 721 -13.40 9.04 -20.88
CA LYS A 721 -11.93 9.18 -20.95
C LYS A 721 -11.20 7.84 -21.00
N ARG A 722 -11.71 6.80 -20.34
CA ARG A 722 -11.14 5.45 -20.48
C ARG A 722 -11.20 4.98 -21.93
N GLU A 723 -12.35 5.13 -22.60
CA GLU A 723 -12.49 4.77 -24.02
C GLU A 723 -11.57 5.63 -24.92
N ILE A 724 -11.50 6.95 -24.67
CA ILE A 724 -10.64 7.87 -25.43
C ILE A 724 -9.16 7.50 -25.30
N ARG A 725 -8.71 7.06 -24.12
CA ARG A 725 -7.30 6.68 -23.85
C ARG A 725 -6.81 5.53 -24.72
N GLU A 726 -7.70 4.64 -25.11
CA GLU A 726 -7.42 3.46 -25.95
C GLU A 726 -7.41 3.81 -27.45
N MET A 727 -7.76 5.05 -27.82
CA MET A 727 -7.78 5.51 -29.21
C MET A 727 -6.41 6.06 -29.66
N GLU A 728 -6.22 6.17 -30.98
CA GLU A 728 -4.99 6.70 -31.56
C GLU A 728 -4.73 8.17 -31.14
N PRO A 729 -3.59 8.47 -30.50
CA PRO A 729 -3.30 9.79 -29.96
C PRO A 729 -3.46 10.98 -30.93
N ILE A 730 -2.95 10.84 -32.16
CA ILE A 730 -2.95 11.93 -33.13
C ILE A 730 -4.38 12.26 -33.59
N LYS A 731 -5.20 11.24 -33.84
CA LYS A 731 -6.62 11.42 -34.19
C LYS A 731 -7.39 12.08 -33.05
N VAL A 732 -7.18 11.65 -31.81
CA VAL A 732 -7.78 12.26 -30.62
C VAL A 732 -7.39 13.73 -30.51
N LYS A 733 -6.09 14.05 -30.70
CA LYS A 733 -5.60 15.42 -30.70
C LYS A 733 -6.34 16.30 -31.71
N SER A 734 -6.43 15.86 -32.98
CA SER A 734 -7.10 16.62 -34.03
C SER A 734 -8.59 16.86 -33.73
N ALA A 735 -9.27 15.86 -33.17
CA ALA A 735 -10.66 15.99 -32.76
C ALA A 735 -10.83 16.97 -31.58
N LEU A 736 -9.95 16.91 -30.57
CA LEU A 736 -9.93 17.86 -29.46
C LEU A 736 -9.66 19.30 -29.93
N ASP A 737 -8.70 19.49 -30.84
CA ASP A 737 -8.38 20.82 -31.42
C ASP A 737 -9.62 21.42 -32.10
N HIS A 738 -10.42 20.60 -32.79
CA HIS A 738 -11.66 21.03 -33.41
C HIS A 738 -12.77 21.26 -32.37
N TRP A 739 -12.92 20.35 -31.40
CA TRP A 739 -13.94 20.42 -30.36
C TRP A 739 -13.82 21.69 -29.51
N ILE A 740 -12.60 22.06 -29.09
CA ILE A 740 -12.35 23.29 -28.32
C ILE A 740 -12.77 24.54 -29.08
N LYS A 741 -12.47 24.63 -30.39
CA LYS A 741 -12.84 25.79 -31.22
C LYS A 741 -14.36 25.97 -31.36
N ASN A 742 -15.14 24.92 -31.11
CA ASN A 742 -16.60 24.93 -31.21
C ASN A 742 -17.28 24.88 -29.84
N LEU A 743 -16.55 25.05 -28.74
CA LEU A 743 -17.16 25.24 -27.42
C LEU A 743 -17.93 26.57 -27.40
N ASN A 744 -19.09 26.59 -26.75
CA ASN A 744 -19.88 27.80 -26.56
C ASN A 744 -19.27 28.65 -25.43
N PRO A 745 -18.71 29.84 -25.71
CA PRO A 745 -18.13 30.69 -24.67
C PRO A 745 -19.14 31.18 -23.63
N GLU A 746 -20.43 31.19 -23.96
CA GLU A 746 -21.53 31.61 -23.08
C GLU A 746 -22.04 30.47 -22.17
N ASP A 747 -21.50 29.26 -22.31
CA ASP A 747 -21.86 28.14 -21.43
C ASP A 747 -21.31 28.40 -20.01
N PRO A 748 -22.12 28.29 -18.94
CA PRO A 748 -21.64 28.50 -17.57
C PRO A 748 -20.51 27.54 -17.16
N ARG A 749 -20.36 26.40 -17.85
CA ARG A 749 -19.29 25.41 -17.67
C ARG A 749 -18.19 25.54 -18.73
N TYR A 750 -18.11 26.62 -19.50
CA TYR A 750 -17.11 26.78 -20.58
C TYR A 750 -15.67 26.50 -20.12
N ARG A 751 -15.23 27.08 -18.99
CA ARG A 751 -13.88 26.83 -18.43
C ARG A 751 -13.69 25.39 -17.97
N HIS A 752 -14.75 24.77 -17.47
CA HIS A 752 -14.72 23.38 -17.08
C HIS A 752 -14.52 22.48 -18.31
N HIS A 753 -15.24 22.71 -19.41
CA HIS A 753 -15.05 21.98 -20.67
C HIS A 753 -13.63 22.14 -21.23
N GLN A 754 -13.04 23.33 -21.10
CA GLN A 754 -11.64 23.56 -21.48
C GLN A 754 -10.66 22.73 -20.63
N VAL A 755 -10.88 22.65 -19.32
CA VAL A 755 -10.09 21.80 -18.41
C VAL A 755 -10.25 20.32 -18.74
N GLU A 756 -11.45 19.88 -19.07
CA GLU A 756 -11.73 18.51 -19.53
C GLU A 756 -10.95 18.16 -20.79
N ALA A 757 -10.88 19.06 -21.78
CA ALA A 757 -10.05 18.85 -22.95
C ALA A 757 -8.55 18.86 -22.63
N MET A 758 -8.09 19.75 -21.75
CA MET A 758 -6.69 19.77 -21.29
C MET A 758 -6.28 18.42 -20.69
N TRP A 759 -7.13 17.85 -19.84
CA TRP A 759 -6.93 16.52 -19.30
C TRP A 759 -7.03 15.43 -20.37
N ALA A 760 -7.97 15.53 -21.31
CA ALA A 760 -8.11 14.56 -22.40
C ALA A 760 -6.86 14.51 -23.31
N TYR A 761 -6.21 15.65 -23.59
CA TYR A 761 -4.92 15.65 -24.29
C TYR A 761 -3.87 14.82 -23.54
N ARG A 762 -3.76 15.00 -22.23
CA ARG A 762 -2.75 14.28 -21.42
C ARG A 762 -3.05 12.78 -21.34
N ASN A 763 -4.32 12.38 -21.31
CA ASN A 763 -4.75 10.98 -21.35
C ASN A 763 -4.29 10.22 -22.62
N VAL A 764 -3.93 10.95 -23.69
CA VAL A 764 -3.39 10.36 -24.93
C VAL A 764 -1.98 10.85 -25.22
N GLU A 765 -1.23 11.23 -24.18
CA GLU A 765 0.18 11.64 -24.31
C GLU A 765 0.39 12.86 -25.25
N GLN A 766 -0.62 13.71 -25.39
CA GLN A 766 -0.59 14.94 -26.17
C GLN A 766 -0.58 16.18 -25.25
N SER A 767 -0.32 17.35 -25.82
CA SER A 767 -0.37 18.63 -25.10
C SER A 767 -0.99 19.75 -25.93
N ASN A 768 -1.49 20.77 -25.23
CA ASN A 768 -1.96 22.01 -25.83
C ASN A 768 -1.48 23.22 -24.98
N ILE A 769 -0.28 23.70 -25.30
CA ILE A 769 0.38 24.80 -24.56
C ILE A 769 -0.40 26.13 -24.66
N PRO A 770 -1.00 26.52 -25.81
CA PRO A 770 -1.88 27.70 -25.85
C PRO A 770 -3.06 27.60 -24.88
N LEU A 771 -3.74 26.46 -24.82
CA LEU A 771 -4.85 26.24 -23.89
C LEU A 771 -4.39 26.29 -22.43
N LEU A 772 -3.25 25.66 -22.11
CA LEU A 772 -2.64 25.76 -20.77
C LEU A 772 -2.40 27.22 -20.39
N ALA A 773 -1.83 28.01 -21.31
CA ALA A 773 -1.54 29.41 -21.08
C ALA A 773 -2.81 30.27 -20.98
N GLU A 774 -3.90 29.92 -21.67
CA GLU A 774 -5.21 30.57 -21.53
C GLU A 774 -5.82 30.26 -20.15
N LEU A 775 -5.87 28.98 -19.78
CA LEU A 775 -6.46 28.52 -18.53
C LEU A 775 -5.73 29.05 -17.30
N LEU A 776 -4.41 29.25 -17.35
CA LEU A 776 -3.65 29.90 -16.27
C LEU A 776 -4.00 31.39 -16.06
N GLN A 777 -4.83 31.98 -16.92
CA GLN A 777 -5.17 33.40 -16.91
C GLN A 777 -6.67 33.67 -16.83
N CYS A 778 -7.49 32.61 -16.86
CA CYS A 778 -8.94 32.77 -16.84
C CYS A 778 -9.45 33.25 -15.48
N GLU A 779 -10.68 33.71 -15.48
CA GLU A 779 -11.41 34.20 -14.31
C GLU A 779 -11.63 33.13 -13.23
N ASN A 780 -11.80 31.87 -13.63
CA ASN A 780 -12.07 30.75 -12.72
C ASN A 780 -10.77 30.22 -12.07
N HIS A 781 -10.65 30.33 -10.73
CA HIS A 781 -9.44 29.90 -10.01
C HIS A 781 -9.26 28.39 -9.96
N ASN A 782 -10.33 27.60 -10.00
CA ASN A 782 -10.23 26.15 -10.06
C ASN A 782 -9.65 25.68 -11.40
N ALA A 783 -10.05 26.32 -12.50
CA ALA A 783 -9.45 26.09 -13.81
C ALA A 783 -7.97 26.49 -13.85
N ARG A 784 -7.60 27.64 -13.24
CA ARG A 784 -6.19 28.03 -13.07
C ARG A 784 -5.40 27.01 -12.26
N ALA A 785 -5.97 26.46 -11.19
CA ALA A 785 -5.31 25.45 -10.35
C ALA A 785 -5.09 24.13 -11.13
N ALA A 786 -6.11 23.66 -11.86
CA ALA A 786 -5.99 22.49 -12.74
C ALA A 786 -4.92 22.69 -13.82
N ALA A 787 -4.80 23.90 -14.37
CA ALA A 787 -3.76 24.25 -15.33
C ALA A 787 -2.37 24.35 -14.69
N ALA A 788 -2.26 24.92 -13.49
CA ALA A 788 -1.00 24.95 -12.72
C ALA A 788 -0.49 23.53 -12.43
N ARG A 789 -1.38 22.57 -12.16
CA ARG A 789 -1.03 21.15 -12.02
C ARG A 789 -0.38 20.58 -13.28
N GLN A 790 -0.87 20.93 -14.47
CA GLN A 790 -0.33 20.42 -15.74
C GLN A 790 1.10 20.90 -16.04
N LEU A 791 1.59 21.93 -15.33
CA LEU A 791 3.01 22.31 -15.41
C LEU A 791 3.96 21.20 -14.94
N ARG A 792 3.49 20.24 -14.13
CA ARG A 792 4.26 19.03 -13.78
C ARG A 792 4.74 18.27 -15.03
N TYR A 793 3.94 18.29 -16.10
CA TYR A 793 4.16 17.50 -17.31
C TYR A 793 4.54 18.36 -18.51
N TRP A 794 3.94 19.55 -18.65
CA TRP A 794 4.04 20.38 -19.85
C TRP A 794 4.98 21.58 -19.71
N HIS A 795 5.57 21.82 -18.53
CA HIS A 795 6.53 22.92 -18.32
C HIS A 795 7.68 22.88 -19.34
N SER A 796 8.32 21.73 -19.51
CA SER A 796 9.48 21.55 -20.40
C SER A 796 9.11 21.59 -21.89
N LEU A 797 7.82 21.41 -22.22
CA LEU A 797 7.31 21.47 -23.59
C LEU A 797 7.10 22.92 -24.06
N SER A 798 7.14 23.90 -23.16
CA SER A 798 6.93 25.32 -23.46
C SER A 798 8.22 26.12 -23.26
N LYS A 799 8.56 26.97 -24.26
CA LYS A 799 9.63 27.98 -24.11
C LYS A 799 9.30 29.02 -23.02
N GLN A 800 8.04 29.13 -22.61
CA GLN A 800 7.58 30.05 -21.55
C GLN A 800 7.29 29.32 -20.22
N GLY A 801 7.69 28.05 -20.07
CA GLY A 801 7.38 27.24 -18.89
C GLY A 801 7.68 27.94 -17.56
N ASP A 802 8.85 28.56 -17.43
CA ASP A 802 9.25 29.32 -16.22
C ASP A 802 8.34 30.53 -15.96
N ALA A 803 7.92 31.23 -17.02
CA ALA A 803 7.04 32.40 -16.90
C ALA A 803 5.63 31.97 -16.48
N LEU A 804 5.13 30.86 -17.03
CA LEU A 804 3.84 30.27 -16.66
C LEU A 804 3.85 29.77 -15.20
N LEU A 805 4.91 29.09 -14.78
CA LEU A 805 5.08 28.65 -13.39
C LEU A 805 5.11 29.84 -12.43
N LYS A 806 5.90 30.87 -12.77
CA LYS A 806 5.97 32.10 -11.98
C LYS A 806 4.59 32.76 -11.88
N LYS A 807 3.83 32.81 -12.96
CA LYS A 807 2.47 33.37 -12.94
C LYS A 807 1.57 32.63 -11.94
N ALA A 808 1.55 31.30 -11.97
CA ALA A 808 0.79 30.49 -11.02
C ALA A 808 1.28 30.66 -9.57
N ALA A 809 2.58 30.83 -9.37
CA ALA A 809 3.20 31.03 -8.05
C ALA A 809 2.82 32.37 -7.37
N PHE A 810 2.40 33.38 -8.15
CA PHE A 810 1.95 34.69 -7.66
C PHE A 810 0.44 34.91 -7.85
N ASP A 811 -0.33 33.83 -8.05
CA ASP A 811 -1.79 33.92 -8.13
C ASP A 811 -2.37 34.39 -6.79
N GLN A 812 -3.50 35.10 -6.85
CA GLN A 812 -4.20 35.57 -5.65
C GLN A 812 -4.86 34.42 -4.87
N ASN A 813 -5.21 33.32 -5.55
CA ASN A 813 -5.84 32.17 -4.93
C ASN A 813 -4.80 31.16 -4.41
N GLY A 814 -5.00 30.64 -3.20
CA GLY A 814 -4.07 29.71 -2.56
C GLY A 814 -4.00 28.33 -3.23
N LEU A 815 -5.08 27.84 -3.87
CA LEU A 815 -5.08 26.55 -4.57
C LEU A 815 -4.16 26.57 -5.79
N VAL A 816 -4.15 27.67 -6.54
CA VAL A 816 -3.26 27.83 -7.70
C VAL A 816 -1.79 27.82 -7.26
N ARG A 817 -1.49 28.55 -6.17
CA ARG A 817 -0.14 28.57 -5.58
C ARG A 817 0.26 27.21 -4.99
N LEU A 818 -0.70 26.44 -4.48
CA LEU A 818 -0.48 25.08 -3.99
C LEU A 818 -0.03 24.16 -5.13
N GLU A 819 -0.77 24.17 -6.23
CA GLU A 819 -0.42 23.37 -7.41
C GLU A 819 0.90 23.82 -8.05
N ALA A 820 1.18 25.13 -8.05
CA ALA A 820 2.48 25.67 -8.49
C ALA A 820 3.64 25.20 -7.58
N ALA A 821 3.45 25.19 -6.27
CA ALA A 821 4.45 24.70 -5.32
C ALA A 821 4.76 23.23 -5.57
N ILE A 822 3.71 22.40 -5.75
CA ILE A 822 3.87 20.98 -6.08
C ILE A 822 4.56 20.80 -7.43
N ALA A 823 4.16 21.55 -8.46
CA ALA A 823 4.79 21.49 -9.78
C ALA A 823 6.30 21.79 -9.72
N CYS A 824 6.75 22.67 -8.82
CA CYS A 824 8.19 22.91 -8.61
C CYS A 824 8.94 21.62 -8.26
N SER A 825 8.35 20.73 -7.44
CA SER A 825 8.96 19.45 -7.08
C SER A 825 9.17 18.51 -8.26
N TYR A 826 8.29 18.53 -9.28
CA TYR A 826 8.42 17.73 -10.51
C TYR A 826 9.41 18.36 -11.50
N ILE A 827 9.42 19.70 -11.60
CA ILE A 827 10.26 20.43 -12.56
C ILE A 827 11.74 20.33 -12.17
N GLY A 828 12.09 20.38 -10.88
CA GLY A 828 13.44 20.02 -10.46
C GLY A 828 14.55 21.00 -10.84
N THR A 829 14.26 22.21 -11.32
CA THR A 829 15.26 23.20 -11.77
C THR A 829 15.56 24.26 -10.71
N GLU A 830 16.70 24.95 -10.85
CA GLU A 830 17.09 26.05 -9.95
C GLU A 830 16.05 27.19 -9.98
N LYS A 831 15.51 27.51 -11.16
CA LYS A 831 14.44 28.50 -11.30
C LYS A 831 13.14 28.07 -10.62
N ALA A 832 12.80 26.78 -10.66
CA ALA A 832 11.66 26.25 -9.92
C ALA A 832 11.89 26.34 -8.40
N PHE A 833 13.11 26.08 -7.93
CA PHE A 833 13.48 26.28 -6.52
C PHE A 833 13.33 27.73 -6.07
N GLU A 834 13.82 28.71 -6.84
CA GLU A 834 13.64 30.13 -6.54
C GLU A 834 12.15 30.56 -6.59
N THR A 835 11.37 29.95 -7.48
CA THR A 835 9.92 30.18 -7.53
C THR A 835 9.25 29.64 -6.28
N LEU A 836 9.58 28.42 -5.84
CA LEU A 836 9.06 27.83 -4.61
C LEU A 836 9.41 28.66 -3.36
N LYS A 837 10.62 29.21 -3.32
CA LYS A 837 11.05 30.19 -2.30
C LYS A 837 10.19 31.44 -2.29
N ALA A 838 9.87 32.01 -3.45
CA ALA A 838 8.96 33.15 -3.54
C ALA A 838 7.52 32.81 -3.10
N ILE A 839 7.06 31.57 -3.29
CA ILE A 839 5.74 31.13 -2.75
C ILE A 839 5.78 31.12 -1.22
N SER A 840 6.86 30.61 -0.62
CA SER A 840 6.98 30.47 0.84
C SER A 840 6.94 31.79 1.63
N THR A 841 7.19 32.93 0.97
CA THR A 841 7.14 34.26 1.59
C THR A 841 5.77 34.91 1.53
N GLN A 842 4.81 34.33 0.82
CA GLN A 842 3.45 34.85 0.69
C GLN A 842 2.53 34.23 1.76
N PRO A 843 1.31 34.77 1.99
CA PRO A 843 0.34 34.17 2.91
C PRO A 843 0.08 32.71 2.55
N ASN A 844 0.34 31.83 3.50
CA ASN A 844 0.13 30.39 3.40
C ASN A 844 -0.22 29.83 4.78
N ASP A 845 -1.09 28.82 4.79
CA ASP A 845 -1.45 28.05 5.98
C ASP A 845 -1.88 26.64 5.55
N GLY A 846 -2.10 25.73 6.50
CA GLY A 846 -2.70 24.42 6.30
C GLY A 846 -2.11 23.65 5.12
N HIS A 847 -2.96 23.34 4.14
CA HIS A 847 -2.61 22.54 2.97
C HIS A 847 -1.54 23.18 2.08
N LEU A 848 -1.59 24.50 1.83
CA LEU A 848 -0.57 25.18 1.02
C LEU A 848 0.79 25.17 1.74
N SER A 849 0.81 25.44 3.04
CA SER A 849 2.05 25.39 3.83
C SER A 849 2.69 23.99 3.79
N TYR A 850 1.86 22.95 3.89
CA TYR A 850 2.30 21.57 3.78
C TYR A 850 2.86 21.24 2.38
N ALA A 851 2.17 21.65 1.32
CA ALA A 851 2.62 21.46 -0.06
C ALA A 851 3.97 22.14 -0.34
N ILE A 852 4.18 23.37 0.16
CA ILE A 852 5.46 24.08 0.06
C ILE A 852 6.56 23.31 0.80
N LYS A 853 6.28 22.91 2.05
CA LYS A 853 7.22 22.20 2.93
C LYS A 853 7.69 20.88 2.32
N THR A 854 6.76 20.09 1.80
CA THR A 854 7.04 18.80 1.16
C THR A 854 7.76 18.97 -0.16
N SER A 855 7.39 19.98 -0.95
CA SER A 855 8.08 20.32 -2.21
C SER A 855 9.55 20.68 -1.98
N PHE A 856 9.88 21.47 -0.96
CA PHE A 856 11.29 21.74 -0.60
C PHE A 856 12.06 20.47 -0.20
N GLY A 857 11.37 19.55 0.48
CA GLY A 857 11.93 18.27 0.93
C GLY A 857 12.12 17.25 -0.19
N SER A 858 11.45 17.42 -1.34
CA SER A 858 11.50 16.47 -2.46
C SER A 858 12.92 16.26 -3.00
N ALA A 859 13.21 15.05 -3.50
CA ALA A 859 14.52 14.70 -4.05
C ALA A 859 15.00 15.66 -5.16
N PRO A 860 14.14 16.10 -6.11
CA PRO A 860 14.56 17.06 -7.13
C PRO A 860 14.91 18.45 -6.58
N MET A 861 14.30 18.87 -5.47
CA MET A 861 14.60 20.16 -4.83
C MET A 861 15.77 20.07 -3.85
N ARG A 862 16.02 18.91 -3.24
CA ARG A 862 17.08 18.72 -2.23
C ARG A 862 18.48 19.03 -2.72
N LYS A 863 18.74 18.89 -4.01
CA LYS A 863 20.06 19.22 -4.60
C LYS A 863 20.43 20.70 -4.51
N PHE A 864 19.47 21.59 -4.26
CA PHE A 864 19.71 23.03 -4.18
C PHE A 864 19.97 23.53 -2.75
N TRP A 865 19.81 22.69 -1.72
CA TRP A 865 20.07 23.10 -0.34
C TRP A 865 20.57 21.96 0.55
N ASP A 866 21.58 22.24 1.36
CA ASP A 866 22.21 21.29 2.28
C ASP A 866 21.77 21.59 3.73
N PRO A 867 21.15 20.63 4.44
CA PRO A 867 20.81 20.75 5.87
C PRO A 867 21.97 21.23 6.76
N SER A 868 23.21 20.89 6.44
CA SER A 868 24.39 21.16 7.27
C SER A 868 24.77 22.64 7.32
N ASN A 869 24.46 23.41 6.27
CA ASN A 869 24.77 24.83 6.15
C ASN A 869 23.53 25.68 5.77
N PHE A 870 22.36 25.09 5.98
CA PHE A 870 21.10 25.59 5.45
C PHE A 870 20.71 26.96 5.99
N LYS A 871 20.90 27.19 7.29
CA LYS A 871 20.55 28.45 7.96
C LYS A 871 21.30 29.65 7.38
N VAL A 872 22.54 29.44 6.93
CA VAL A 872 23.40 30.50 6.40
C VAL A 872 23.12 30.75 4.93
N LYS A 873 22.98 29.68 4.13
CA LYS A 873 22.78 29.79 2.68
C LYS A 873 21.35 30.19 2.30
N GLU A 874 20.36 29.67 3.02
CA GLU A 874 18.94 29.84 2.69
C GLU A 874 18.11 30.21 3.94
N PRO A 875 18.34 31.39 4.55
CA PRO A 875 17.71 31.77 5.82
C PRO A 875 16.17 31.85 5.74
N ILE A 876 15.62 32.25 4.60
CA ILE A 876 14.16 32.31 4.38
C ILE A 876 13.56 30.90 4.45
N VAL A 877 14.11 29.96 3.68
CA VAL A 877 13.63 28.58 3.64
C VAL A 877 13.89 27.89 4.97
N TYR A 878 15.03 28.14 5.61
CA TYR A 878 15.34 27.65 6.96
C TYR A 878 14.30 28.09 7.98
N ASN A 879 13.97 29.39 8.01
CA ASN A 879 12.99 29.92 8.95
C ASN A 879 11.61 29.28 8.69
N PHE A 880 11.17 29.22 7.43
CA PHE A 880 9.90 28.58 7.06
C PHE A 880 9.82 27.13 7.55
N LEU A 881 10.86 26.31 7.27
CA LEU A 881 10.89 24.91 7.66
C LEU A 881 11.04 24.70 9.18
N SER A 882 11.48 25.71 9.93
CA SER A 882 11.77 25.62 11.38
C SER A 882 10.64 26.10 12.29
N ILE A 883 9.74 26.99 11.83
CA ILE A 883 8.72 27.67 12.65
C ILE A 883 7.75 26.71 13.38
N GLN A 884 7.46 25.53 12.82
CA GLN A 884 6.54 24.56 13.43
C GLN A 884 7.04 23.95 14.76
N LYS A 885 8.34 23.99 15.07
CA LYS A 885 8.88 23.42 16.32
C LYS A 885 8.50 24.22 17.57
N GLU A 886 8.07 25.48 17.44
CA GLU A 886 7.84 26.38 18.58
C GLU A 886 6.36 26.50 19.00
N GLN A 887 5.40 26.13 18.14
CA GLN A 887 3.97 26.29 18.43
C GLN A 887 3.35 25.16 19.28
N GLU A 888 4.01 24.02 19.44
CA GLU A 888 3.48 22.86 20.20
C GLU A 888 3.50 23.01 21.74
N ALA A 889 3.85 24.16 22.30
CA ALA A 889 3.95 24.33 23.75
C ALA A 889 3.35 25.64 24.27
N LYS A 890 2.06 25.63 24.63
CA LYS A 890 1.50 26.34 25.81
C LYS A 890 0.00 26.02 25.98
N VAL A 891 -0.32 25.15 26.95
CA VAL A 891 -1.67 25.07 27.53
C VAL A 891 -1.75 26.10 28.66
N GLU A 892 -2.62 27.10 28.54
CA GLU A 892 -2.87 28.05 29.64
C GLU A 892 -3.47 27.33 30.85
N LYS A 893 -2.91 27.59 32.05
CA LYS A 893 -3.34 26.95 33.31
C LYS A 893 -4.33 27.84 34.05
N SER A 894 -5.53 27.32 34.33
CA SER A 894 -6.54 27.99 35.14
C SER A 894 -6.08 28.23 36.60
N ARG A 895 -6.77 29.12 37.34
CA ARG A 895 -6.46 29.42 38.74
C ARG A 895 -6.66 28.21 39.67
N SER A 896 -7.66 27.36 39.40
CA SER A 896 -7.92 26.11 40.12
C SER A 896 -6.83 25.05 39.88
N ASP A 897 -6.34 24.94 38.64
CA ASP A 897 -5.24 24.04 38.27
C ASP A 897 -3.96 24.37 39.03
N LYS A 898 -3.60 25.66 39.09
CA LYS A 898 -2.44 26.13 39.86
C LYS A 898 -2.59 25.82 41.35
N LYS A 899 -3.81 25.83 41.90
CA LYS A 899 -4.08 25.48 43.31
C LYS A 899 -3.93 23.97 43.56
N PHE A 900 -4.42 23.12 42.66
CA PHE A 900 -4.28 21.67 42.78
C PHE A 900 -2.81 21.23 42.63
N ASP A 901 -2.10 21.80 41.65
CA ASP A 901 -0.70 21.43 41.36
C ASP A 901 0.29 21.86 42.48
N ARG A 902 -0.16 22.65 43.47
CA ARG A 902 0.60 23.06 44.66
C ARG A 902 0.40 22.14 45.87
N GLN A 903 -0.45 21.12 45.77
CA GLN A 903 -0.69 20.19 46.89
C GLN A 903 0.58 19.39 47.22
N LYS A 904 0.86 19.23 48.52
CA LYS A 904 1.98 18.40 49.00
C LYS A 904 1.78 16.94 48.56
N ASN A 905 2.86 16.26 48.21
CA ASN A 905 2.87 14.85 47.74
C ASN A 905 2.12 14.59 46.42
N LEU A 906 1.98 15.58 45.53
CA LEU A 906 1.41 15.38 44.19
C LEU A 906 2.21 14.37 43.37
N LEU A 907 1.55 13.30 42.93
CA LEU A 907 2.09 12.35 41.97
C LEU A 907 1.87 12.88 40.55
N LYS A 908 2.95 13.14 39.80
CA LYS A 908 2.88 13.54 38.38
C LYS A 908 3.18 12.34 37.49
N VAL A 909 2.26 12.05 36.58
CA VAL A 909 2.35 10.93 35.64
C VAL A 909 2.16 11.47 34.23
N LYS A 910 2.97 10.98 33.29
CA LYS A 910 2.72 11.16 31.86
C LYS A 910 2.25 9.83 31.29
N VAL A 911 1.09 9.81 30.68
CA VAL A 911 0.56 8.66 29.93
C VAL A 911 0.50 9.06 28.47
N SER A 912 0.97 8.22 27.57
CA SER A 912 0.92 8.50 26.13
C SER A 912 0.51 7.25 25.36
N CYS A 913 -0.23 7.40 24.27
CA CYS A 913 -0.55 6.26 23.40
C CYS A 913 0.70 5.85 22.61
N LEU A 914 1.00 4.55 22.57
CA LEU A 914 1.98 4.00 21.66
C LEU A 914 1.33 3.88 20.28
N LYS A 915 1.82 4.69 19.33
CA LYS A 915 1.31 4.77 17.96
C LYS A 915 1.06 3.39 17.36
N GLU A 916 -0.15 3.16 16.86
CA GLU A 916 -0.60 1.95 16.17
C GLU A 916 -0.37 0.63 16.93
N ARG A 917 -0.15 0.69 18.25
CA ARG A 917 0.02 -0.49 19.11
C ARG A 917 -1.18 -0.75 20.01
N MET A 918 -2.13 0.19 20.12
CA MET A 918 -3.24 0.13 21.09
C MET A 918 -2.76 -0.17 22.51
N LEU A 919 -1.67 0.51 22.94
CA LEU A 919 -1.07 0.35 24.26
C LEU A 919 -0.76 1.71 24.88
N PHE A 920 -0.84 1.78 26.21
CA PHE A 920 -0.37 2.94 26.96
C PHE A 920 1.13 2.85 27.24
N SER A 921 1.81 3.99 27.20
CA SER A 921 3.16 4.21 27.73
C SER A 921 3.06 5.10 28.97
N VAL A 922 3.56 4.63 30.10
CA VAL A 922 3.45 5.34 31.38
C VAL A 922 4.83 5.77 31.86
N LYS A 923 4.97 7.04 32.20
CA LYS A 923 6.18 7.63 32.79
C LYS A 923 5.83 8.26 34.14
N LEU A 924 6.49 7.81 35.19
CA LEU A 924 6.31 8.29 36.57
C LEU A 924 7.40 9.30 36.92
N MET A 925 7.02 10.45 37.49
CA MET A 925 8.00 11.44 37.96
C MET A 925 8.61 11.01 39.28
N MET A 926 9.93 10.81 39.30
CA MET A 926 10.66 10.34 40.48
C MET A 926 11.19 11.50 41.34
N LYS A 927 11.67 12.57 40.71
CA LYS A 927 12.24 13.74 41.40
C LYS A 927 11.58 15.04 40.91
N PRO A 928 10.60 15.60 41.66
CA PRO A 928 9.86 16.78 41.25
C PRO A 928 10.71 18.02 40.95
N ASN A 929 11.87 18.14 41.61
CA ASN A 929 12.77 19.30 41.49
C ASN A 929 13.74 19.20 40.31
N LEU A 930 13.93 18.02 39.73
CA LEU A 930 14.85 17.76 38.61
C LEU A 930 14.12 17.38 37.31
N GLY A 931 12.79 17.20 37.35
CA GLY A 931 11.99 16.86 36.18
C GLY A 931 12.27 15.45 35.63
N GLU A 932 12.92 14.58 36.40
CA GLU A 932 13.27 13.21 35.99
C GLU A 932 12.04 12.29 35.99
N TYR A 933 11.81 11.61 34.86
CA TYR A 933 10.77 10.60 34.68
C TYR A 933 11.37 9.23 34.38
N THR A 934 10.77 8.18 34.93
CA THR A 934 11.11 6.79 34.60
C THR A 934 9.94 6.10 33.92
N ILE A 935 10.22 5.34 32.84
CA ILE A 935 9.20 4.53 32.16
C ILE A 935 8.79 3.38 33.09
N SER A 936 7.48 3.23 33.34
CA SER A 936 6.92 2.07 34.00
C SER A 936 6.95 0.88 33.03
N SER A 937 7.66 -0.18 33.40
CA SER A 937 7.79 -1.38 32.57
C SER A 937 6.52 -2.24 32.54
N THR A 938 5.63 -2.08 33.52
CA THR A 938 4.33 -2.78 33.59
C THR A 938 3.16 -1.92 33.13
N GLY A 939 3.37 -0.61 32.94
CA GLY A 939 2.29 0.35 32.72
C GLY A 939 1.52 0.70 34.00
N ASP A 940 1.89 0.16 35.17
CA ASP A 940 1.17 0.48 36.41
C ASP A 940 1.56 1.86 36.96
N ILE A 941 0.59 2.51 37.60
CA ILE A 941 0.74 3.75 38.35
C ILE A 941 0.62 3.39 39.84
N LEU A 942 1.64 3.70 40.65
CA LEU A 942 1.64 3.43 42.08
C LEU A 942 1.28 4.70 42.86
N ALA A 943 0.26 4.66 43.71
CA ALA A 943 -0.17 5.79 44.53
C ALA A 943 -0.48 5.39 45.98
N LYS A 944 -0.39 6.36 46.91
CA LYS A 944 -0.88 6.21 48.29
C LYS A 944 -2.36 6.58 48.38
N LYS A 945 -3.06 6.05 49.38
CA LYS A 945 -4.46 6.44 49.69
C LYS A 945 -4.62 7.96 49.73
N ASN A 946 -5.64 8.48 49.04
CA ASN A 946 -5.98 9.91 49.02
C ASN A 946 -4.85 10.85 48.50
N GLN A 947 -3.81 10.29 47.88
CA GLN A 947 -2.73 11.08 47.28
C GLN A 947 -3.25 11.87 46.08
N PRO A 948 -2.93 13.17 45.95
CA PRO A 948 -3.27 13.91 44.75
C PRO A 948 -2.45 13.41 43.55
N ILE A 949 -3.11 13.18 42.42
CA ILE A 949 -2.53 12.68 41.18
C ILE A 949 -2.82 13.68 40.05
N ARG A 950 -1.79 13.97 39.26
CA ARG A 950 -1.86 14.68 37.98
C ARG A 950 -1.42 13.73 36.87
N ILE A 951 -2.34 13.34 35.99
CA ILE A 951 -2.04 12.57 34.77
C ILE A 951 -2.09 13.51 33.58
N GLU A 952 -0.99 13.63 32.85
CA GLU A 952 -0.93 14.27 31.54
C GLU A 952 -1.04 13.17 30.48
N PHE A 953 -2.18 13.09 29.82
CA PHE A 953 -2.47 12.09 28.80
C PHE A 953 -2.32 12.70 27.40
N SER A 954 -1.50 12.11 26.54
CA SER A 954 -1.32 12.56 25.16
C SER A 954 -1.63 11.47 24.14
N ASN A 955 -2.29 11.85 23.06
CA ASN A 955 -2.57 10.95 21.95
C ASN A 955 -1.77 11.34 20.70
N PRO A 956 -0.61 10.71 20.43
CA PRO A 956 0.12 10.93 19.20
C PRO A 956 -0.35 10.02 18.04
N ASP A 957 -1.35 9.17 18.27
CA ASP A 957 -1.90 8.19 17.34
C ASP A 957 -2.98 8.81 16.44
N ALA A 958 -3.16 8.30 15.21
CA ALA A 958 -4.20 8.79 14.30
C ALA A 958 -5.61 8.43 14.82
N THR A 959 -5.74 7.23 15.40
CA THR A 959 -6.99 6.82 16.05
C THR A 959 -7.18 7.63 17.35
N PRO A 960 -8.36 8.19 17.61
CA PRO A 960 -8.65 8.84 18.89
C PRO A 960 -8.61 7.86 20.07
N HIS A 961 -8.09 8.32 21.21
CA HIS A 961 -8.04 7.52 22.45
C HIS A 961 -8.39 8.36 23.66
N ASN A 962 -8.89 7.69 24.71
CA ASN A 962 -9.12 8.30 26.02
C ASN A 962 -8.49 7.43 27.12
N LEU A 963 -8.53 7.93 28.35
CA LEU A 963 -8.18 7.19 29.55
C LEU A 963 -9.36 7.25 30.52
N VAL A 964 -9.95 6.10 30.82
CA VAL A 964 -11.07 5.93 31.75
C VAL A 964 -10.62 5.10 32.94
N LEU A 965 -10.59 5.68 34.14
CA LEU A 965 -10.27 4.99 35.39
C LEU A 965 -11.54 4.44 36.03
N VAL A 966 -11.55 3.16 36.40
CA VAL A 966 -12.74 2.47 36.92
C VAL A 966 -12.50 1.85 38.29
N GLN A 967 -13.59 1.50 38.97
CA GLN A 967 -13.58 0.73 40.21
C GLN A 967 -13.00 -0.68 40.00
N PRO A 968 -12.54 -1.37 41.07
CA PRO A 968 -12.09 -2.76 40.99
C PRO A 968 -13.15 -3.66 40.35
N ASP A 969 -12.70 -4.68 39.62
CA ASP A 969 -13.54 -5.69 38.94
C ASP A 969 -14.53 -5.15 37.88
N SER A 970 -14.45 -3.86 37.55
CA SER A 970 -15.42 -3.18 36.67
C SER A 970 -14.95 -3.02 35.22
N LEU A 971 -13.71 -3.41 34.90
CA LEU A 971 -13.10 -3.20 33.58
C LEU A 971 -13.90 -3.82 32.44
N ARG A 972 -14.33 -5.08 32.60
CA ARG A 972 -15.08 -5.80 31.55
C ARG A 972 -16.45 -5.17 31.30
N GLU A 973 -17.17 -4.82 32.35
CA GLU A 973 -18.49 -4.20 32.25
C GLU A 973 -18.44 -2.84 31.57
N VAL A 974 -17.55 -1.95 32.01
CA VAL A 974 -17.40 -0.62 31.40
C VAL A 974 -16.90 -0.73 29.96
N GLY A 975 -15.97 -1.65 29.69
CA GLY A 975 -15.50 -1.91 28.32
C GLY A 975 -16.59 -2.42 27.38
N LEU A 976 -17.43 -3.36 27.84
CA LEU A 976 -18.56 -3.85 27.04
C LEU A 976 -19.62 -2.76 26.82
N ALA A 977 -19.95 -1.98 27.85
CA ALA A 977 -20.87 -0.85 27.70
C ALA A 977 -20.35 0.17 26.68
N ALA A 978 -19.04 0.43 26.65
CA ALA A 978 -18.43 1.32 25.66
C ALA A 978 -18.48 0.75 24.23
N ASN A 979 -18.40 -0.58 24.06
CA ASN A 979 -18.61 -1.21 22.77
C ASN A 979 -20.06 -1.04 22.28
N GLU A 980 -21.05 -1.22 23.17
CA GLU A 980 -22.47 -1.08 22.81
C GLU A 980 -22.83 0.35 22.37
N MET A 981 -22.13 1.36 22.91
CA MET A 981 -22.29 2.75 22.44
C MET A 981 -21.99 2.94 20.95
N ALA A 982 -21.20 2.05 20.32
CA ALA A 982 -20.96 2.12 18.87
C ALA A 982 -22.20 1.77 18.02
N LYS A 983 -23.21 1.13 18.61
CA LYS A 983 -24.49 0.80 17.96
C LYS A 983 -25.56 1.88 18.15
N ASP A 984 -25.27 2.91 18.95
CA ASP A 984 -26.15 4.06 19.16
C ASP A 984 -25.67 5.27 18.34
N PRO A 985 -26.51 5.87 17.48
CA PRO A 985 -26.09 6.95 16.59
C PRO A 985 -25.73 8.25 17.34
N ASN A 986 -26.34 8.53 18.48
CA ASN A 986 -26.03 9.73 19.26
C ASN A 986 -24.68 9.59 19.97
N ALA A 987 -24.44 8.43 20.58
CA ALA A 987 -23.17 8.13 21.24
C ALA A 987 -22.01 8.05 20.23
N ALA A 988 -22.25 7.46 19.05
CA ALA A 988 -21.34 7.44 17.93
C ALA A 988 -20.96 8.85 17.46
N ARG A 989 -21.94 9.74 17.29
CA ARG A 989 -21.74 11.13 16.86
C ARG A 989 -20.95 11.95 17.88
N ASP A 990 -21.22 11.78 19.17
CA ASP A 990 -20.46 12.44 20.25
C ASP A 990 -19.00 11.94 20.30
N GLY A 991 -18.77 10.68 19.92
CA GLY A 991 -17.44 10.09 19.74
C GLY A 991 -16.64 9.92 21.03
N GLN A 992 -17.22 10.24 22.19
CA GLN A 992 -16.56 10.14 23.49
C GLN A 992 -16.46 8.70 23.99
N PHE A 993 -17.46 7.85 23.65
CA PHE A 993 -17.55 6.45 24.06
C PHE A 993 -17.31 6.23 25.57
N ILE A 994 -17.82 7.14 26.41
CA ILE A 994 -17.78 7.03 27.87
C ILE A 994 -19.17 6.64 28.36
N PRO A 995 -19.38 5.39 28.84
CA PRO A 995 -20.68 4.96 29.31
C PRO A 995 -21.13 5.73 30.54
N ALA A 996 -22.44 5.97 30.66
CA ALA A 996 -23.04 6.50 31.88
C ALA A 996 -23.00 5.43 33.00
N SER A 997 -21.87 5.30 33.68
CA SER A 997 -21.65 4.31 34.74
C SER A 997 -21.10 4.93 36.02
N LYS A 998 -21.74 4.61 37.16
CA LYS A 998 -21.27 5.01 38.50
C LYS A 998 -19.94 4.34 38.90
N LYS A 999 -19.46 3.39 38.10
CA LYS A 999 -18.19 2.67 38.32
C LYS A 999 -16.99 3.40 37.69
N ILE A 1000 -17.23 4.45 36.91
CA ILE A 1000 -16.17 5.33 36.40
C ILE A 1000 -15.79 6.34 37.49
N ILE A 1001 -14.50 6.43 37.80
CA ILE A 1001 -13.94 7.33 38.83
C ILE A 1001 -13.61 8.68 38.22
N THR A 1002 -12.91 8.67 37.08
CA THR A 1002 -12.53 9.86 36.31
C THR A 1002 -12.13 9.45 34.90
N HIS A 1003 -12.15 10.38 33.97
CA HIS A 1003 -11.77 10.14 32.57
C HIS A 1003 -11.31 11.41 31.88
N THR A 1004 -10.58 11.27 30.78
CA THR A 1004 -10.34 12.34 29.79
C THR A 1004 -11.51 12.45 28.81
N LYS A 1005 -11.56 13.51 28.00
CA LYS A 1005 -12.28 13.45 26.71
C LYS A 1005 -11.57 12.47 25.76
N MET A 1006 -12.22 12.15 24.64
CA MET A 1006 -11.58 11.45 23.53
C MET A 1006 -10.59 12.39 22.82
N LEU A 1007 -9.29 12.09 22.91
CA LEU A 1007 -8.23 12.91 22.35
C LEU A 1007 -7.96 12.54 20.90
N LYS A 1008 -7.98 13.53 20.00
CA LYS A 1008 -7.54 13.40 18.60
C LYS A 1008 -6.01 13.36 18.50
N GLN A 1009 -5.49 13.07 17.31
CA GLN A 1009 -4.05 13.05 17.07
C GLN A 1009 -3.40 14.40 17.44
N GLY A 1010 -2.31 14.35 18.20
CA GLY A 1010 -1.57 15.51 18.68
C GLY A 1010 -2.17 16.16 19.92
N GLU A 1011 -3.39 15.81 20.33
CA GLU A 1011 -4.02 16.42 21.51
C GLU A 1011 -3.42 15.87 22.82
N THR A 1012 -3.49 16.72 23.86
CA THR A 1012 -3.09 16.38 25.22
C THR A 1012 -4.11 16.95 26.21
N GLU A 1013 -4.46 16.19 27.24
CA GLU A 1013 -5.31 16.61 28.34
C GLU A 1013 -4.69 16.26 29.70
N VAL A 1014 -5.02 17.01 30.74
CA VAL A 1014 -4.51 16.81 32.10
C VAL A 1014 -5.64 16.49 33.07
N LEU A 1015 -5.63 15.27 33.63
CA LEU A 1015 -6.51 14.87 34.73
C LEU A 1015 -5.91 15.23 36.09
N ARG A 1016 -6.77 15.69 37.00
CA ARG A 1016 -6.43 16.02 38.38
C ARG A 1016 -7.47 15.43 39.32
N PHE A 1017 -7.06 14.46 40.13
CA PHE A 1017 -7.95 13.78 41.07
C PHE A 1017 -7.17 13.22 42.26
N LYS A 1018 -7.86 12.80 43.32
CA LYS A 1018 -7.24 12.10 44.45
C LYS A 1018 -7.38 10.60 44.28
N ALA A 1019 -6.31 9.87 44.57
CA ALA A 1019 -6.33 8.41 44.62
C ALA A 1019 -7.46 7.94 45.55
N PRO A 1020 -8.18 6.84 45.20
CA PRO A 1020 -9.19 6.25 46.08
C PRO A 1020 -8.69 6.04 47.51
N ARG A 1021 -9.61 6.15 48.49
CA ARG A 1021 -9.27 5.95 49.90
C ARG A 1021 -9.09 4.48 50.27
N LYS A 1022 -9.79 3.59 49.56
CA LYS A 1022 -9.68 2.13 49.74
C LYS A 1022 -8.45 1.65 48.96
N PRO A 1023 -7.50 0.94 49.60
CA PRO A 1023 -6.41 0.31 48.87
C PRO A 1023 -6.95 -0.79 47.96
N GLY A 1024 -6.28 -1.00 46.83
CA GLY A 1024 -6.73 -1.93 45.80
C GLY A 1024 -6.15 -1.63 44.43
N VAL A 1025 -6.52 -2.47 43.46
CA VAL A 1025 -6.16 -2.33 42.05
C VAL A 1025 -7.33 -1.69 41.32
N TYR A 1026 -7.10 -0.49 40.78
CA TYR A 1026 -8.08 0.29 40.03
C TYR A 1026 -7.67 0.31 38.57
N PRO A 1027 -8.31 -0.48 37.70
CA PRO A 1027 -7.95 -0.53 36.30
C PRO A 1027 -8.26 0.79 35.60
N TYR A 1028 -7.45 1.15 34.62
CA TYR A 1028 -7.79 2.15 33.62
C TYR A 1028 -7.72 1.55 32.22
N LEU A 1029 -8.58 2.02 31.32
CA LEU A 1029 -8.73 1.51 29.95
C LEU A 1029 -8.94 2.65 28.96
N CYS A 1030 -8.68 2.38 27.68
CA CYS A 1030 -9.24 3.18 26.58
C CYS A 1030 -10.64 2.64 26.26
N SER A 1031 -11.66 3.47 26.34
CA SER A 1031 -13.06 3.11 26.07
C SER A 1031 -13.48 3.34 24.61
N PHE A 1032 -12.54 3.69 23.72
CA PHE A 1032 -12.80 3.59 22.29
C PHE A 1032 -13.23 2.14 21.96
N PRO A 1033 -14.32 1.92 21.20
CA PRO A 1033 -14.91 0.60 21.03
C PRO A 1033 -13.88 -0.47 20.63
N GLY A 1034 -13.80 -1.53 21.43
CA GLY A 1034 -12.88 -2.64 21.27
C GLY A 1034 -11.47 -2.45 21.84
N HIS A 1035 -11.03 -1.23 22.19
CA HIS A 1035 -9.65 -0.99 22.63
C HIS A 1035 -9.36 -1.53 24.04
N TRP A 1036 -10.31 -1.44 24.98
CA TRP A 1036 -10.16 -1.77 26.40
C TRP A 1036 -9.60 -3.17 26.72
N THR A 1037 -9.78 -4.10 25.79
CA THR A 1037 -9.30 -5.49 25.90
C THR A 1037 -7.77 -5.58 25.93
N ILE A 1038 -7.09 -4.71 25.17
CA ILE A 1038 -5.63 -4.65 25.01
C ILE A 1038 -5.08 -3.36 25.66
N MET A 1039 -5.73 -2.22 25.41
CA MET A 1039 -5.29 -0.91 25.85
C MET A 1039 -5.77 -0.60 27.27
N LYS A 1040 -5.05 -1.14 28.25
CA LYS A 1040 -5.36 -1.03 29.69
C LYS A 1040 -4.10 -1.00 30.54
N GLY A 1041 -4.24 -0.55 31.79
CA GLY A 1041 -3.23 -0.65 32.84
C GLY A 1041 -3.86 -0.48 34.21
N ASN A 1042 -3.05 -0.43 35.28
CA ASN A 1042 -3.59 -0.33 36.64
C ASN A 1042 -3.08 0.87 37.42
N LEU A 1043 -3.96 1.50 38.19
CA LEU A 1043 -3.63 2.35 39.32
C LEU A 1043 -3.66 1.48 40.59
N ILE A 1044 -2.51 1.26 41.21
CA ILE A 1044 -2.37 0.47 42.43
C ILE A 1044 -2.31 1.43 43.61
N VAL A 1045 -3.34 1.41 44.45
CA VAL A 1045 -3.42 2.22 45.67
C VAL A 1045 -2.97 1.39 46.86
N LYS A 1046 -1.88 1.82 47.50
CA LYS A 1046 -1.31 1.19 48.72
C LYS A 1046 -1.77 1.91 49.99
#